data_AF-A0A527DFQ8-F1
#
_entry.id   AF-A0A527DFQ8-F1
#
_cell.length_a   1.000
_cell.length_b   1.000
_cell.length_c   1.000
_cell.angle_alpha   90.00
_cell.angle_beta   90.00
_cell.angle_gamma   90.00
#
_symmetry.space_group_name_H-M   'P 1'
#
loop_
_entity.id
_entity.type
_entity.pdbx_description
1 polymer ?
#
loop_
_entity_poly.entity_id
_entity_poly.type
_entity_poly.pdbx_seq_one_letter_code
_entity_poly.pdbx_strand_id
1 'polypeptide(L)'
;MVLSLEAGQVVGRAGVGGAIVFTVTTDASGNVTLDQQRAVVHPTANANEPVSLNADNLVTLTATITDKDGDSSAATLNIGQNLTFLDDGPAFTLVNDGNGDGIVSLSALNPATATTYPGQFAEWQYGADGFGSVTATGPNVEVASTSASQIVLNLKEGDEIVAKLTLNADGTDSLEVLHRASDIQFTDVGSALAQAGGPVGSKLVDLGAATDFNIVITGSDGDATPNEPADAVNTNNGWAVDNGNIESNESLLFSFVNESNSSIPHSVGDFKFQTEGYAGGLSTAHITIRVYLDASMTTYDTVSINTTSGQVIQISQLNWSAVTGTGNYVPGDDIYGVKVISDASNGGGKFRLDGVKVGAESVTPPADLDFNGIKVTITDHDGDTASQTFNVHIAGTTGDQLTVEAIAGTSENDNLAGTASSDSLVGGAGNDIINGLAGADTLTGGIGADTLTGGAGADRFVIAAGDSTPTVGGSGNSGTIAGHDIITDWGAGGTADKLDFSVGPVLALATVGVDGNDSTLTFSNATIKSHAISANGIITFDDANTYTSALTLNTPGGVAAAVQYLMANDLGNAGTTVAFVGNGNTYVYEQTTTNAGGTLVELTGITNITNLNTLITNGAVDPIILDLNHDGFAFSDLNHGVQFDINGDGTKDQVAWNSSNDGMLAVDLNHDGTIDDGTELFTPNFGGGNFASGAAALASLDSNHDGVIDHDDAAFSSLLIWKDANANGTSDAGELSHLADNGIVSISTAATPTVGEIDGQTVTGNGTFEMADGTTGNYVEVELDTSLVAPAPSPVASDGSQTFAIGSLDTADLIADFHDGANGDKIDLSALLKGLAGVVDLEAGGFVEIAQSSANAANAEVKVDTDGGGDNYQTVAVLENYTFHSAAEAVKILYDDSHGTKTDVA
;
A
#
# COMPACT_ATOMS: atom_id res chain seq x y z
N MET A 1 0.99 -36.61 -39.40
CA MET A 1 0.44 -37.74 -38.63
C MET A 1 0.03 -38.89 -39.54
N VAL A 2 -0.10 -40.09 -39.00
CA VAL A 2 -0.69 -41.28 -39.65
C VAL A 2 -1.85 -41.76 -38.78
N LEU A 3 -2.99 -42.06 -39.40
CA LEU A 3 -4.18 -42.59 -38.72
C LEU A 3 -4.27 -44.10 -38.92
N SER A 4 -4.57 -44.83 -37.84
CA SER A 4 -4.82 -46.28 -37.84
C SER A 4 -6.05 -46.62 -36.99
N LEU A 5 -6.68 -47.76 -37.28
CA LEU A 5 -7.70 -48.34 -36.41
C LEU A 5 -7.04 -49.46 -35.59
N GLU A 6 -6.94 -49.28 -34.28
CA GLU A 6 -6.29 -50.22 -33.35
C GLU A 6 -7.28 -50.60 -32.25
N ALA A 7 -7.60 -51.90 -32.13
CA ALA A 7 -8.50 -52.45 -31.11
C ALA A 7 -9.88 -51.73 -30.98
N GLY A 8 -10.41 -51.20 -32.09
CA GLY A 8 -11.71 -50.51 -32.12
C GLY A 8 -11.65 -49.00 -31.84
N GLN A 9 -10.45 -48.42 -31.70
CA GLN A 9 -10.22 -46.99 -31.53
C GLN A 9 -9.46 -46.44 -32.73
N VAL A 10 -9.69 -45.17 -33.08
CA VAL A 10 -8.86 -44.47 -34.05
C VAL A 10 -7.65 -43.91 -33.33
N VAL A 11 -6.44 -44.19 -33.83
CA VAL A 11 -5.18 -43.76 -33.23
C VAL A 11 -4.44 -42.87 -34.23
N GLY A 12 -4.14 -41.63 -33.82
CA GLY A 12 -3.25 -40.73 -34.54
C GLY A 12 -1.81 -40.89 -34.03
N ARG A 13 -0.85 -41.16 -34.92
CA ARG A 13 0.58 -41.31 -34.57
C ARG A 13 1.46 -40.29 -35.28
N ALA A 14 2.57 -39.91 -34.64
CA ALA A 14 3.63 -39.07 -35.19
C ALA A 14 4.50 -39.82 -36.23
N GLY A 15 3.85 -40.30 -37.31
CA GLY A 15 4.46 -41.16 -38.32
C GLY A 15 4.18 -42.65 -38.13
N VAL A 16 4.60 -43.48 -39.09
CA VAL A 16 4.37 -44.93 -39.07
C VAL A 16 5.16 -45.56 -37.91
N GLY A 17 4.46 -46.15 -36.94
CA GLY A 17 5.08 -46.74 -35.75
C GLY A 17 5.59 -45.72 -34.72
N GLY A 18 5.29 -44.43 -34.92
CA GLY A 18 5.63 -43.37 -33.98
C GLY A 18 4.77 -43.37 -32.71
N ALA A 19 5.09 -42.45 -31.80
CA ALA A 19 4.32 -42.24 -30.58
C ALA A 19 2.87 -41.86 -30.90
N ILE A 20 1.95 -42.23 -30.00
CA ILE A 20 0.54 -41.84 -30.07
C ILE A 20 0.44 -40.34 -29.79
N VAL A 21 -0.33 -39.64 -30.62
CA VAL A 21 -0.63 -38.21 -30.51
C VAL A 21 -2.04 -38.01 -29.95
N PHE A 22 -3.01 -38.78 -30.44
CA PHE A 22 -4.36 -38.80 -29.87
C PHE A 22 -5.05 -40.14 -30.15
N THR A 23 -6.11 -40.43 -29.38
CA THR A 23 -7.05 -41.52 -29.66
C THR A 23 -8.48 -41.01 -29.73
N VAL A 24 -9.31 -41.66 -30.54
CA VAL A 24 -10.75 -41.40 -30.63
C VAL A 24 -11.49 -42.69 -30.37
N THR A 25 -12.39 -42.66 -29.40
CA THR A 25 -13.21 -43.79 -29.00
C THR A 25 -14.69 -43.44 -29.08
N THR A 26 -15.54 -44.46 -29.13
CA THR A 26 -16.98 -44.27 -29.05
C THR A 26 -17.58 -45.36 -28.19
N ASP A 27 -18.45 -44.99 -27.25
CA ASP A 27 -19.15 -45.95 -26.39
C ASP A 27 -20.44 -46.50 -27.04
N ALA A 28 -21.11 -47.43 -26.36
CA ALA A 28 -22.34 -48.04 -26.83
C ALA A 28 -23.55 -47.08 -26.86
N SER A 29 -23.44 -45.91 -26.20
CA SER A 29 -24.45 -44.86 -26.17
C SER A 29 -24.25 -43.84 -27.31
N GLY A 30 -23.12 -43.92 -28.02
CA GLY A 30 -22.75 -42.99 -29.10
C GLY A 30 -21.95 -41.78 -28.64
N ASN A 31 -21.47 -41.76 -27.39
CA ASN A 31 -20.59 -40.70 -26.91
C ASN A 31 -19.20 -40.89 -27.53
N VAL A 32 -18.69 -39.85 -28.17
CA VAL A 32 -17.35 -39.84 -28.77
C VAL A 32 -16.39 -39.15 -27.81
N THR A 33 -15.28 -39.81 -27.50
CA THR A 33 -14.21 -39.23 -26.66
C THR A 33 -12.95 -39.07 -27.51
N LEU A 34 -12.42 -37.85 -27.53
CA LEU A 34 -11.08 -37.53 -28.04
C LEU A 34 -10.14 -37.44 -26.83
N ASP A 35 -9.07 -38.23 -26.86
CA ASP A 35 -8.00 -38.20 -25.85
C ASP A 35 -6.70 -37.77 -26.55
N GLN A 36 -6.27 -36.52 -26.35
CA GLN A 36 -5.02 -36.01 -26.88
C GLN A 36 -3.89 -36.32 -25.90
N GLN A 37 -2.86 -37.01 -26.38
CA GLN A 37 -1.71 -37.44 -25.60
C GLN A 37 -0.45 -36.63 -25.89
N ARG A 38 -0.42 -35.88 -26.99
CA ARG A 38 0.71 -35.01 -27.37
C ARG A 38 0.23 -33.77 -28.11
N ALA A 39 1.02 -32.70 -27.99
CA ALA A 39 0.89 -31.50 -28.79
C ALA A 39 0.95 -31.79 -30.29
N VAL A 40 0.27 -30.94 -31.05
CA VAL A 40 0.36 -30.86 -32.50
C VAL A 40 1.11 -29.56 -32.81
N VAL A 41 1.95 -29.55 -33.86
CA VAL A 41 2.66 -28.33 -34.28
C VAL A 41 1.76 -27.53 -35.21
N HIS A 42 1.75 -26.20 -35.03
CA HIS A 42 0.89 -25.29 -35.77
C HIS A 42 1.70 -24.44 -36.76
N PRO A 43 1.06 -23.96 -37.85
CA PRO A 43 1.77 -23.25 -38.92
C PRO A 43 1.98 -21.75 -38.66
N THR A 44 1.30 -21.14 -37.68
CA THR A 44 1.41 -19.71 -37.37
C THR A 44 1.60 -19.49 -35.87
N ALA A 45 2.16 -18.33 -35.51
CA ALA A 45 2.28 -17.87 -34.14
C ALA A 45 0.94 -17.32 -33.62
N ASN A 46 -0.09 -18.15 -33.56
CA ASN A 46 -1.34 -17.83 -32.91
C ASN A 46 -1.66 -18.90 -31.87
N ALA A 47 -1.53 -18.54 -30.60
CA ALA A 47 -1.79 -19.34 -29.40
C ALA A 47 -3.18 -20.00 -29.28
N ASN A 48 -4.07 -19.86 -30.26
CA ASN A 48 -5.33 -20.60 -30.35
C ASN A 48 -5.62 -21.08 -31.78
N GLU A 49 -4.58 -21.27 -32.61
CA GLU A 49 -4.76 -21.69 -33.99
C GLU A 49 -5.39 -23.10 -34.03
N PRO A 50 -6.50 -23.28 -34.76
CA PRO A 50 -7.11 -24.60 -34.89
C PRO A 50 -6.44 -25.39 -36.02
N VAL A 51 -5.93 -26.58 -35.70
CA VAL A 51 -5.54 -27.60 -36.70
C VAL A 51 -6.54 -28.75 -36.67
N SER A 52 -7.01 -29.18 -37.85
CA SER A 52 -7.96 -30.28 -37.99
C SER A 52 -7.51 -31.32 -39.01
N LEU A 53 -8.22 -32.45 -39.07
CA LEU A 53 -7.98 -33.48 -40.08
C LEU A 53 -8.60 -33.03 -41.43
N ASN A 54 -7.81 -32.27 -42.20
CA ASN A 54 -8.25 -31.54 -43.40
C ASN A 54 -8.78 -32.38 -44.58
N ALA A 55 -8.75 -33.73 -44.52
CA ALA A 55 -9.30 -34.58 -45.57
C ALA A 55 -10.63 -35.20 -45.16
N ASP A 56 -11.59 -35.16 -46.09
CA ASP A 56 -12.93 -35.70 -45.87
C ASP A 56 -12.89 -37.20 -45.55
N ASN A 57 -13.75 -37.61 -44.61
CA ASN A 57 -13.99 -39.01 -44.24
C ASN A 57 -12.76 -39.76 -43.71
N LEU A 58 -11.75 -39.06 -43.18
CA LEU A 58 -10.63 -39.71 -42.47
C LEU A 58 -11.08 -40.40 -41.19
N VAL A 59 -12.05 -39.82 -40.47
CA VAL A 59 -12.67 -40.40 -39.28
C VAL A 59 -14.18 -40.30 -39.44
N THR A 60 -14.84 -41.45 -39.49
CA THR A 60 -16.29 -41.54 -39.66
C THR A 60 -16.91 -42.38 -38.56
N LEU A 61 -18.00 -41.89 -37.97
CA LEU A 61 -18.84 -42.65 -37.05
C LEU A 61 -19.92 -43.38 -37.84
N THR A 62 -20.08 -44.69 -37.64
CA THR A 62 -21.12 -45.49 -38.31
C THR A 62 -22.02 -46.16 -37.29
N ALA A 63 -23.29 -45.77 -37.26
CA ALA A 63 -24.33 -46.43 -36.46
C ALA A 63 -25.00 -47.50 -37.31
N THR A 64 -25.06 -48.74 -36.82
CA THR A 64 -25.72 -49.86 -37.50
C THR A 64 -26.85 -50.38 -36.64
N ILE A 65 -28.07 -50.40 -37.17
CA ILE A 65 -29.18 -51.15 -36.59
C ILE A 65 -29.26 -52.51 -37.28
N THR A 66 -29.45 -53.57 -36.51
CA THR A 66 -29.64 -54.92 -37.03
C THR A 66 -30.92 -55.47 -36.40
N ASP A 67 -31.84 -55.97 -37.22
CA ASP A 67 -33.05 -56.60 -36.73
C ASP A 67 -32.79 -58.06 -36.32
N LYS A 68 -33.87 -58.77 -35.96
CA LYS A 68 -33.78 -60.07 -35.31
C LYS A 68 -33.39 -61.21 -36.24
N ASP A 69 -33.70 -61.08 -37.53
CA ASP A 69 -33.30 -62.02 -38.58
C ASP A 69 -31.97 -61.67 -39.25
N GLY A 70 -31.37 -60.55 -38.84
CA GLY A 70 -29.99 -60.20 -39.15
C GLY A 70 -29.84 -59.22 -40.31
N ASP A 71 -30.94 -58.62 -40.77
CA ASP A 71 -30.90 -57.53 -41.73
C ASP A 71 -30.41 -56.26 -41.01
N SER A 72 -29.47 -55.56 -41.64
CA SER A 72 -28.87 -54.37 -41.07
C SER A 72 -29.03 -53.13 -41.95
N SER A 73 -29.13 -51.97 -41.30
CA SER A 73 -29.14 -50.66 -41.92
C SER A 73 -28.14 -49.77 -41.18
N ALA A 74 -27.36 -48.98 -41.90
CA ALA A 74 -26.32 -48.14 -41.31
C ALA A 74 -26.42 -46.69 -41.79
N ALA A 75 -26.04 -45.77 -40.89
CA ALA A 75 -25.87 -44.35 -41.17
C ALA A 75 -24.45 -43.93 -40.75
N THR A 76 -23.80 -43.11 -41.58
CA THR A 76 -22.42 -42.67 -41.38
C THR A 76 -22.36 -41.15 -41.27
N LEU A 77 -21.59 -40.65 -40.29
CA LEU A 77 -21.31 -39.24 -40.07
C LEU A 77 -19.79 -39.01 -40.13
N ASN A 78 -19.34 -38.03 -40.91
CA ASN A 78 -17.95 -37.59 -40.87
C ASN A 78 -17.76 -36.75 -39.60
N ILE A 79 -16.81 -37.15 -38.75
CA ILE A 79 -16.47 -36.43 -37.51
C ILE A 79 -15.04 -35.90 -37.54
N GLY A 80 -14.23 -36.25 -38.54
CA GLY A 80 -12.80 -35.91 -38.58
C GLY A 80 -12.53 -34.40 -38.61
N GLN A 81 -13.38 -33.61 -39.27
CA GLN A 81 -13.27 -32.15 -39.30
C GLN A 81 -13.79 -31.48 -38.02
N ASN A 82 -14.51 -32.22 -37.17
CA ASN A 82 -14.93 -31.78 -35.84
C ASN A 82 -13.87 -32.06 -34.77
N LEU A 83 -12.81 -32.79 -35.11
CA LEU A 83 -11.64 -32.98 -34.25
C LEU A 83 -10.67 -31.84 -34.51
N THR A 84 -10.71 -30.83 -33.64
CA THR A 84 -9.86 -29.64 -33.72
C THR A 84 -8.87 -29.68 -32.56
N PHE A 85 -7.59 -29.49 -32.88
CA PHE A 85 -6.51 -29.33 -31.92
C PHE A 85 -6.18 -27.84 -31.88
N LEU A 86 -6.36 -27.22 -30.73
CA LEU A 86 -5.95 -25.85 -30.51
C LEU A 86 -4.46 -25.83 -30.17
N ASP A 87 -3.84 -24.71 -30.52
CA ASP A 87 -2.48 -24.41 -30.10
C ASP A 87 -2.45 -24.06 -28.62
N ASP A 88 -1.32 -24.31 -27.97
CA ASP A 88 -1.08 -23.93 -26.58
C ASP A 88 0.24 -23.15 -26.55
N GLY A 89 0.12 -21.82 -26.64
CA GLY A 89 1.26 -20.92 -26.71
C GLY A 89 2.02 -20.82 -25.38
N PRO A 90 3.15 -20.10 -25.36
CA PRO A 90 3.93 -19.92 -24.16
C PRO A 90 3.15 -19.02 -23.18
N ALA A 91 3.36 -19.23 -21.89
CA ALA A 91 2.87 -18.35 -20.84
C ALA A 91 4.08 -17.76 -20.09
N PHE A 92 4.06 -16.45 -19.86
CA PHE A 92 5.00 -15.76 -19.00
C PHE A 92 4.16 -14.91 -18.09
N THR A 93 4.19 -15.22 -16.80
CA THR A 93 3.49 -14.47 -15.77
C THR A 93 4.53 -13.98 -14.78
N LEU A 94 4.47 -12.70 -14.44
CA LEU A 94 5.17 -12.21 -13.27
C LEU A 94 4.22 -12.34 -12.09
N VAL A 95 4.79 -12.63 -10.94
CA VAL A 95 4.05 -12.75 -9.69
C VAL A 95 3.47 -11.37 -9.34
N ASN A 96 2.16 -11.19 -9.51
CA ASN A 96 1.44 -9.90 -9.50
C ASN A 96 1.15 -9.39 -8.07
N ASP A 97 1.34 -8.10 -7.83
CA ASP A 97 1.32 -7.40 -6.52
C ASP A 97 -0.04 -6.79 -6.14
N GLY A 98 -1.04 -6.85 -7.03
CA GLY A 98 -2.39 -6.39 -6.71
C GLY A 98 -2.52 -4.87 -6.52
N ASN A 99 -1.50 -4.08 -6.86
CA ASN A 99 -1.54 -2.61 -6.79
C ASN A 99 -2.27 -1.97 -8.00
N GLY A 100 -2.64 -2.78 -9.00
CA GLY A 100 -3.36 -2.36 -10.19
C GLY A 100 -2.52 -1.61 -11.24
N ASP A 101 -1.21 -1.45 -11.04
CA ASP A 101 -0.31 -0.76 -11.98
C ASP A 101 0.21 -1.67 -13.12
N GLY A 102 0.12 -2.98 -12.92
CA GLY A 102 0.51 -4.00 -13.90
C GLY A 102 2.03 -4.17 -14.08
N ILE A 103 2.85 -3.67 -13.15
CA ILE A 103 4.32 -3.73 -13.19
C ILE A 103 4.89 -4.12 -11.81
N VAL A 104 5.30 -5.38 -11.69
CA VAL A 104 5.99 -5.91 -10.49
C VAL A 104 7.34 -5.22 -10.28
N SER A 105 7.66 -4.78 -9.05
CA SER A 105 9.02 -4.31 -8.71
C SER A 105 9.74 -5.22 -7.72
N LEU A 106 11.03 -5.44 -7.99
CA LEU A 106 11.96 -6.09 -7.07
C LEU A 106 12.86 -5.01 -6.46
N SER A 107 12.76 -4.83 -5.15
CA SER A 107 13.51 -3.77 -4.47
C SER A 107 14.50 -4.38 -3.48
N ALA A 108 15.77 -4.03 -3.62
CA ALA A 108 16.83 -4.53 -2.74
C ALA A 108 17.73 -3.40 -2.26
N LEU A 109 18.18 -3.49 -1.01
CA LEU A 109 19.21 -2.60 -0.49
C LEU A 109 20.61 -3.00 -1.00
N ASN A 110 21.52 -2.04 -1.11
CA ASN A 110 22.93 -2.31 -1.40
C ASN A 110 23.56 -3.12 -0.26
N PRO A 111 23.92 -4.39 -0.49
CA PRO A 111 24.31 -5.27 0.60
C PRO A 111 25.74 -4.98 1.06
N ALA A 112 26.08 -5.34 2.29
CA ALA A 112 27.45 -5.12 2.81
C ALA A 112 28.52 -5.99 2.10
N THR A 113 28.08 -7.10 1.52
CA THR A 113 28.83 -7.99 0.62
C THR A 113 27.88 -8.51 -0.45
N ALA A 114 28.37 -9.04 -1.58
CA ALA A 114 27.49 -9.66 -2.57
C ALA A 114 26.54 -10.71 -1.93
N THR A 115 25.23 -10.55 -2.15
CA THR A 115 24.18 -11.33 -1.50
C THR A 115 23.22 -11.86 -2.55
N THR A 116 22.80 -13.12 -2.42
CA THR A 116 21.78 -13.75 -3.27
C THR A 116 20.49 -13.89 -2.48
N TYR A 117 19.43 -13.30 -3.00
CA TYR A 117 18.09 -13.38 -2.46
C TYR A 117 17.27 -14.39 -3.26
N PRO A 118 16.94 -15.58 -2.70
CA PRO A 118 16.05 -16.53 -3.35
C PRO A 118 14.59 -16.05 -3.28
N GLY A 119 13.80 -16.35 -4.30
CA GLY A 119 12.37 -16.06 -4.36
C GLY A 119 11.71 -16.72 -5.56
N GLN A 120 10.42 -16.52 -5.76
CA GLN A 120 9.73 -16.82 -7.01
C GLN A 120 9.25 -15.49 -7.57
N PHE A 121 9.80 -15.06 -8.70
CA PHE A 121 9.56 -13.73 -9.29
C PHE A 121 8.80 -13.84 -10.61
N ALA A 122 8.99 -14.95 -11.33
CA ALA A 122 8.34 -15.20 -12.59
C ALA A 122 8.02 -16.68 -12.75
N GLU A 123 6.86 -16.94 -13.35
CA GLU A 123 6.54 -18.24 -13.92
C GLU A 123 6.52 -18.15 -15.42
N TRP A 124 7.06 -19.18 -16.05
CA TRP A 124 7.04 -19.24 -17.49
C TRP A 124 7.10 -20.67 -18.02
N GLN A 125 6.37 -20.90 -19.09
CA GLN A 125 6.36 -22.14 -19.86
C GLN A 125 6.32 -21.85 -21.35
N TYR A 126 6.86 -22.76 -22.15
CA TYR A 126 6.92 -22.64 -23.61
C TYR A 126 5.83 -23.44 -24.32
N GLY A 127 4.70 -23.67 -23.65
CA GLY A 127 3.68 -24.57 -24.17
C GLY A 127 4.22 -25.98 -24.42
N ALA A 128 3.50 -26.74 -25.23
CA ALA A 128 3.73 -28.17 -25.40
C ALA A 128 4.67 -28.52 -26.60
N ASP A 129 5.05 -27.55 -27.42
CA ASP A 129 5.96 -27.70 -28.56
C ASP A 129 7.45 -27.38 -28.20
N GLY A 130 7.67 -26.62 -27.12
CA GLY A 130 8.93 -26.51 -26.38
C GLY A 130 9.71 -25.21 -26.61
N PHE A 131 10.88 -25.13 -25.97
CA PHE A 131 11.69 -23.90 -25.93
C PHE A 131 12.14 -23.38 -27.30
N GLY A 132 11.86 -22.10 -27.58
CA GLY A 132 12.39 -21.35 -28.71
C GLY A 132 13.52 -20.40 -28.33
N SER A 133 13.18 -19.16 -27.98
CA SER A 133 14.14 -18.10 -27.67
C SER A 133 13.66 -17.16 -26.56
N VAL A 134 14.57 -16.38 -25.99
CA VAL A 134 14.25 -15.34 -25.00
C VAL A 134 14.95 -14.06 -25.39
N THR A 135 14.23 -12.95 -25.29
CA THR A 135 14.77 -11.60 -25.46
C THR A 135 14.40 -10.76 -24.24
N ALA A 136 15.28 -9.84 -23.85
CA ALA A 136 14.99 -8.84 -22.83
C ALA A 136 15.34 -7.45 -23.34
N THR A 137 14.49 -6.47 -23.07
CA THR A 137 14.69 -5.06 -23.45
C THR A 137 14.43 -4.17 -22.24
N GLY A 138 15.29 -3.19 -22.01
CA GLY A 138 15.19 -2.28 -20.86
C GLY A 138 16.49 -1.50 -20.69
N PRO A 139 16.51 -0.46 -19.84
CA PRO A 139 17.72 0.30 -19.54
C PRO A 139 18.75 -0.61 -18.86
N ASN A 140 19.97 -0.65 -19.41
CA ASN A 140 21.13 -1.36 -18.84
C ASN A 140 20.89 -2.84 -18.48
N VAL A 141 20.01 -3.52 -19.22
CA VAL A 141 19.77 -4.97 -19.09
C VAL A 141 20.40 -5.73 -20.26
N GLU A 142 20.98 -6.89 -19.94
CA GLU A 142 21.48 -7.85 -20.93
C GLU A 142 21.03 -9.27 -20.57
N VAL A 143 20.57 -10.03 -21.57
CA VAL A 143 20.38 -11.47 -21.44
C VAL A 143 21.75 -12.16 -21.36
N ALA A 144 22.11 -12.65 -20.17
CA ALA A 144 23.38 -13.30 -19.93
C ALA A 144 23.40 -14.75 -20.44
N SER A 145 22.32 -15.50 -20.19
CA SER A 145 22.15 -16.87 -20.67
C SER A 145 20.69 -17.31 -20.63
N THR A 146 20.30 -18.20 -21.54
CA THR A 146 18.92 -18.73 -21.63
C THR A 146 18.92 -20.21 -21.97
N SER A 147 17.99 -20.95 -21.39
CA SER A 147 17.73 -22.36 -21.68
C SER A 147 16.26 -22.68 -21.40
N ALA A 148 15.83 -23.90 -21.74
CA ALA A 148 14.47 -24.36 -21.45
C ALA A 148 14.11 -24.36 -19.95
N SER A 149 15.08 -24.22 -19.05
CA SER A 149 14.86 -24.25 -17.59
C SER A 149 15.33 -22.99 -16.87
N GLN A 150 15.99 -22.04 -17.55
CA GLN A 150 16.61 -20.90 -16.88
C GLN A 150 16.82 -19.71 -17.82
N ILE A 151 16.49 -18.52 -17.35
CA ILE A 151 16.79 -17.21 -17.93
C ILE A 151 17.66 -16.46 -16.93
N VAL A 152 18.80 -15.89 -17.37
CA VAL A 152 19.66 -15.06 -16.53
C VAL A 152 19.82 -13.69 -17.18
N LEU A 153 19.51 -12.64 -16.43
CA LEU A 153 19.66 -11.25 -16.82
C LEU A 153 20.75 -10.58 -15.99
N ASN A 154 21.67 -9.87 -16.65
CA ASN A 154 22.60 -8.97 -15.98
C ASN A 154 22.00 -7.56 -15.95
N LEU A 155 21.95 -6.96 -14.77
CA LEU A 155 21.62 -5.56 -14.54
C LEU A 155 22.93 -4.79 -14.39
N LYS A 156 23.10 -3.71 -15.17
CA LYS A 156 24.38 -3.00 -15.28
C LYS A 156 24.32 -1.53 -14.86
N GLU A 157 25.43 -1.05 -14.31
CA GLU A 157 25.75 0.37 -14.19
C GLU A 157 26.91 0.67 -15.14
N GLY A 158 26.62 1.29 -16.29
CA GLY A 158 27.59 1.39 -17.38
C GLY A 158 28.00 0.02 -17.91
N ASP A 159 29.29 -0.33 -17.81
CA ASP A 159 29.83 -1.63 -18.24
C ASP A 159 29.91 -2.67 -17.09
N GLU A 160 29.66 -2.25 -15.84
CA GLU A 160 29.77 -3.11 -14.66
C GLU A 160 28.44 -3.80 -14.34
N ILE A 161 28.50 -5.08 -13.97
CA ILE A 161 27.32 -5.83 -13.51
C ILE A 161 27.13 -5.48 -12.03
N VAL A 162 25.95 -5.00 -11.66
CA VAL A 162 25.58 -4.66 -10.28
C VAL A 162 24.60 -5.66 -9.68
N ALA A 163 23.85 -6.37 -10.52
CA ALA A 163 23.00 -7.47 -10.07
C ALA A 163 22.76 -8.50 -11.18
N LYS A 164 22.39 -9.73 -10.77
CA LYS A 164 21.96 -10.80 -11.67
C LYS A 164 20.61 -11.34 -11.24
N LEU A 165 19.63 -11.26 -12.12
CA LEU A 165 18.33 -11.88 -11.94
C LEU A 165 18.32 -13.23 -12.65
N THR A 166 18.05 -14.30 -11.92
CA THR A 166 17.92 -15.66 -12.43
C THR A 166 16.47 -16.09 -12.28
N LEU A 167 15.80 -16.36 -13.40
CA LEU A 167 14.45 -16.89 -13.46
C LEU A 167 14.53 -18.36 -13.89
N ASN A 168 14.10 -19.28 -13.04
CA ASN A 168 14.10 -20.72 -13.28
C ASN A 168 12.68 -21.20 -13.58
N ALA A 169 12.55 -22.13 -14.52
CA ALA A 169 11.23 -22.68 -14.91
C ALA A 169 10.56 -23.50 -13.79
N ASP A 170 11.28 -23.81 -12.70
CA ASP A 170 10.77 -24.53 -11.53
C ASP A 170 10.41 -23.58 -10.37
N GLY A 171 10.36 -22.28 -10.61
CA GLY A 171 10.03 -21.25 -9.63
C GLY A 171 11.14 -20.92 -8.63
N THR A 172 12.32 -21.55 -8.72
CA THR A 172 13.44 -21.31 -7.79
C THR A 172 14.29 -20.10 -8.16
N ASP A 173 13.65 -18.96 -8.37
CA ASP A 173 14.31 -17.74 -8.84
C ASP A 173 15.28 -17.15 -7.81
N SER A 174 16.15 -16.25 -8.27
CA SER A 174 17.04 -15.50 -7.38
C SER A 174 17.52 -14.18 -7.96
N LEU A 175 17.68 -13.19 -7.08
CA LEU A 175 18.33 -11.91 -7.37
C LEU A 175 19.65 -11.86 -6.60
N GLU A 176 20.77 -11.91 -7.32
CA GLU A 176 22.10 -11.66 -6.75
C GLU A 176 22.41 -10.16 -6.87
N VAL A 177 22.52 -9.44 -5.76
CA VAL A 177 22.94 -8.03 -5.72
C VAL A 177 24.41 -7.96 -5.30
N LEU A 178 25.22 -7.25 -6.08
CA LEU A 178 26.64 -7.06 -5.81
C LEU A 178 26.84 -5.78 -4.98
N HIS A 179 27.72 -5.85 -3.98
CA HIS A 179 28.04 -4.69 -3.14
C HIS A 179 28.64 -3.55 -3.99
N ARG A 180 28.03 -2.37 -3.89
CA ARG A 180 28.52 -1.12 -4.44
C ARG A 180 29.15 -0.29 -3.33
N ALA A 181 30.40 0.12 -3.53
CA ALA A 181 31.12 0.92 -2.54
C ALA A 181 30.51 2.33 -2.43
N SER A 182 30.51 2.90 -1.22
CA SER A 182 30.14 4.30 -1.01
C SER A 182 31.14 5.26 -1.65
N ASP A 183 30.63 6.40 -2.13
CA ASP A 183 31.45 7.47 -2.65
C ASP A 183 31.97 8.34 -1.50
N ILE A 184 33.28 8.60 -1.50
CA ILE A 184 33.90 9.56 -0.58
C ILE A 184 33.84 10.94 -1.23
N GLN A 185 33.00 11.83 -0.69
CA GLN A 185 32.88 13.20 -1.16
C GLN A 185 33.64 14.18 -0.28
N PHE A 186 34.49 14.99 -0.91
CA PHE A 186 35.10 16.15 -0.28
C PHE A 186 34.12 17.32 -0.28
N THR A 187 33.61 17.67 0.90
CA THR A 187 32.82 18.89 1.06
C THR A 187 33.74 20.00 1.55
N ASP A 188 33.98 21.04 0.73
CA ASP A 188 34.80 22.17 1.14
C ASP A 188 34.19 22.82 2.42
N VAL A 189 35.00 23.13 3.44
CA VAL A 189 34.54 23.86 4.64
C VAL A 189 34.35 25.35 4.26
N GLY A 190 33.29 25.61 3.49
CA GLY A 190 33.00 26.91 2.86
C GLY A 190 33.73 27.15 1.53
N SER A 191 33.43 28.26 0.85
CA SER A 191 34.09 28.65 -0.42
C SER A 191 35.54 29.17 -0.23
N ALA A 192 36.14 28.94 0.95
CA ALA A 192 37.38 29.54 1.37
C ALA A 192 38.58 28.81 0.74
N LEU A 193 39.28 29.48 -0.16
CA LEU A 193 40.54 29.02 -0.73
C LEU A 193 41.70 29.60 0.06
N ALA A 194 42.67 28.76 0.43
CA ALA A 194 43.94 29.21 0.97
C ALA A 194 44.75 29.95 -0.11
N GLN A 195 44.61 31.28 -0.20
CA GLN A 195 45.36 32.10 -1.16
C GLN A 195 46.70 32.57 -0.60
N ALA A 196 47.73 32.44 -1.42
CA ALA A 196 49.10 32.81 -1.12
C ALA A 196 49.30 34.35 -0.91
N GLY A 197 49.51 34.83 0.32
CA GLY A 197 50.00 36.21 0.55
C GLY A 197 50.34 36.58 2.02
N GLY A 198 51.62 36.73 2.38
CA GLY A 198 52.08 36.96 3.76
C GLY A 198 53.62 36.98 3.91
N PRO A 199 54.20 37.56 4.98
CA PRO A 199 55.65 37.80 5.16
C PRO A 199 56.48 36.52 5.42
N VAL A 200 57.82 36.64 5.32
CA VAL A 200 58.81 35.53 5.36
C VAL A 200 58.85 34.81 6.72
N GLY A 201 58.70 33.48 6.71
CA GLY A 201 58.60 32.61 7.90
C GLY A 201 57.34 31.73 7.84
N SER A 202 57.00 31.05 8.96
CA SER A 202 55.75 30.28 9.05
C SER A 202 54.56 31.16 8.64
N LYS A 203 53.84 30.74 7.61
CA LYS A 203 52.81 31.55 6.98
C LYS A 203 51.44 31.12 7.46
N LEU A 204 50.75 31.99 8.19
CA LEU A 204 49.36 31.81 8.56
C LEU A 204 48.47 32.21 7.38
N VAL A 205 47.57 31.31 6.99
CA VAL A 205 46.52 31.56 6.01
C VAL A 205 45.20 31.62 6.74
N ASP A 206 44.59 32.80 6.69
CA ASP A 206 43.25 33.06 7.19
C ASP A 206 42.24 32.70 6.10
N LEU A 207 41.33 31.78 6.43
CA LEU A 207 40.29 31.29 5.54
C LEU A 207 38.98 32.10 5.65
N GLY A 208 38.95 33.09 6.55
CA GLY A 208 37.86 34.04 6.74
C GLY A 208 36.87 33.64 7.83
N ALA A 209 35.98 34.58 8.18
CA ALA A 209 35.07 34.50 9.32
C ALA A 209 34.02 33.37 9.29
N ALA A 210 33.97 32.57 8.21
CA ALA A 210 33.08 31.42 8.07
C ALA A 210 33.72 30.11 8.58
N THR A 211 35.01 30.11 8.88
CA THR A 211 35.78 28.96 9.39
C THR A 211 36.36 29.28 10.76
N ASP A 212 36.34 28.35 11.70
CA ASP A 212 36.83 28.52 13.08
C ASP A 212 38.33 28.19 13.26
N PHE A 213 39.05 28.00 12.14
CA PHE A 213 40.47 27.65 12.11
C PHE A 213 41.24 28.38 11.01
N ASN A 214 42.57 28.35 11.12
CA ASN A 214 43.55 28.86 10.19
C ASN A 214 44.55 27.75 9.81
N ILE A 215 45.27 27.95 8.69
CA ILE A 215 46.35 27.04 8.27
C ILE A 215 47.71 27.71 8.53
N VAL A 216 48.55 27.10 9.35
CA VAL A 216 49.96 27.49 9.51
C VAL A 216 50.82 26.64 8.58
N ILE A 217 51.59 27.29 7.72
CA ILE A 217 52.44 26.62 6.75
C ILE A 217 53.91 26.86 7.09
N THR A 218 54.69 25.80 7.24
CA THR A 218 56.14 25.86 7.49
C THR A 218 56.90 25.13 6.40
N GLY A 219 57.96 25.75 5.87
CA GLY A 219 58.91 25.12 4.98
C GLY A 219 60.04 24.46 5.76
N SER A 220 60.70 23.51 5.11
CA SER A 220 61.99 22.99 5.54
C SER A 220 62.80 22.67 4.29
N ASP A 221 64.04 23.13 4.24
CA ASP A 221 64.97 22.88 3.13
C ASP A 221 65.58 21.46 3.14
N GLY A 222 65.10 20.61 4.06
CA GLY A 222 65.54 19.23 4.22
C GLY A 222 66.75 19.07 5.15
N ASP A 223 67.25 20.15 5.74
CA ASP A 223 68.33 20.12 6.72
C ASP A 223 67.84 20.03 8.18
N ALA A 224 68.78 19.96 9.13
CA ALA A 224 68.47 19.73 10.54
C ALA A 224 68.42 21.03 11.38
N THR A 225 68.65 22.19 10.79
CA THR A 225 68.71 23.50 11.45
C THR A 225 67.40 24.26 11.26
N PRO A 226 66.47 24.22 12.24
CA PRO A 226 65.14 24.79 12.04
C PRO A 226 65.15 26.32 12.14
N ASN A 227 64.25 26.96 11.39
CA ASN A 227 63.94 28.39 11.40
C ASN A 227 65.04 29.28 10.81
N GLU A 228 65.67 28.84 9.73
CA GLU A 228 66.59 29.67 8.97
C GLU A 228 65.96 30.27 7.70
N PRO A 229 66.58 31.27 7.04
CA PRO A 229 65.98 31.88 5.85
C PRO A 229 65.66 30.88 4.72
N ALA A 230 66.37 29.76 4.63
CA ALA A 230 66.12 28.70 3.65
C ALA A 230 64.83 27.92 3.94
N ASP A 231 64.34 27.89 5.18
CA ASP A 231 63.05 27.29 5.58
C ASP A 231 61.84 28.18 5.23
N ALA A 232 62.06 29.34 4.62
CA ALA A 232 60.98 30.25 4.28
C ALA A 232 59.99 29.60 3.30
N VAL A 233 58.71 29.88 3.49
CA VAL A 233 57.65 29.48 2.55
C VAL A 233 57.58 30.51 1.41
N ASN A 234 57.79 30.05 0.18
CA ASN A 234 57.61 30.86 -1.03
C ASN A 234 56.19 30.66 -1.57
N THR A 235 55.52 31.77 -1.92
CA THR A 235 54.15 31.72 -2.42
C THR A 235 53.90 32.54 -3.69
N ASN A 236 54.96 32.97 -4.39
CA ASN A 236 54.80 33.86 -5.55
C ASN A 236 54.09 33.18 -6.74
N ASN A 237 54.02 31.85 -6.72
CA ASN A 237 53.67 31.01 -7.85
C ASN A 237 53.13 29.66 -7.33
N GLY A 238 52.20 29.66 -6.37
CA GLY A 238 51.85 28.46 -5.57
C GLY A 238 52.80 28.28 -4.37
N TRP A 239 52.55 27.28 -3.54
CA TRP A 239 53.26 27.00 -2.28
C TRP A 239 54.52 26.16 -2.50
N ALA A 240 55.65 26.66 -2.01
CA ALA A 240 56.97 26.02 -2.11
C ALA A 240 57.91 26.46 -0.97
N VAL A 241 59.15 25.94 -0.96
CA VAL A 241 60.22 26.41 -0.06
C VAL A 241 61.01 27.54 -0.75
N ASP A 242 61.74 28.37 0.01
CA ASP A 242 62.38 29.67 -0.32
C ASP A 242 62.72 29.91 -1.81
N ASN A 243 63.34 28.93 -2.48
CA ASN A 243 63.74 28.98 -3.89
C ASN A 243 62.58 28.93 -4.93
N GLY A 244 61.33 28.84 -4.48
CA GLY A 244 60.12 28.82 -5.31
C GLY A 244 59.72 27.43 -5.81
N ASN A 245 60.38 26.38 -5.35
CA ASN A 245 60.03 24.98 -5.59
C ASN A 245 60.21 24.17 -4.29
N ILE A 246 59.64 22.96 -4.26
CA ILE A 246 59.96 21.91 -3.30
C ILE A 246 60.95 21.00 -4.03
N GLU A 247 62.19 21.01 -3.58
CA GLU A 247 63.32 20.23 -4.10
C GLU A 247 63.55 18.95 -3.28
N SER A 248 64.56 18.14 -3.65
CA SER A 248 64.89 16.89 -2.97
C SER A 248 64.99 17.03 -1.44
N ASN A 249 64.22 16.23 -0.70
CA ASN A 249 64.14 16.24 0.77
C ASN A 249 63.56 17.50 1.40
N GLU A 250 63.22 18.51 0.60
CA GLU A 250 62.47 19.66 1.09
C GLU A 250 61.03 19.25 1.41
N SER A 251 60.39 20.01 2.30
CA SER A 251 59.01 19.73 2.69
C SER A 251 58.22 20.97 3.05
N LEU A 252 56.91 20.89 2.82
CA LEU A 252 55.93 21.80 3.38
C LEU A 252 55.09 21.07 4.40
N LEU A 253 54.89 21.69 5.55
CA LEU A 253 53.93 21.23 6.55
C LEU A 253 52.79 22.24 6.64
N PHE A 254 51.57 21.74 6.47
CA PHE A 254 50.31 22.44 6.70
C PHE A 254 49.75 21.97 8.05
N SER A 255 49.74 22.84 9.04
CA SER A 255 49.18 22.58 10.37
C SER A 255 47.87 23.35 10.53
N PHE A 256 46.86 22.73 11.10
CA PHE A 256 45.56 23.36 11.35
C PHE A 256 45.49 23.86 12.79
N VAL A 257 45.11 25.12 12.96
CA VAL A 257 45.15 25.81 14.27
C VAL A 257 43.91 26.67 14.46
N ASN A 258 43.51 26.90 15.70
CA ASN A 258 42.33 27.70 16.00
C ASN A 258 42.44 29.14 15.46
N GLU A 259 41.34 29.67 14.91
CA GLU A 259 41.31 31.02 14.29
C GLU A 259 41.74 32.11 15.29
N SER A 260 41.30 31.99 16.54
CA SER A 260 41.58 32.95 17.61
C SER A 260 42.99 32.83 18.21
N ASN A 261 43.65 31.68 18.01
CA ASN A 261 44.98 31.42 18.57
C ASN A 261 45.73 30.36 17.76
N SER A 262 46.70 30.80 16.97
CA SER A 262 47.52 29.96 16.10
C SER A 262 48.46 28.99 16.83
N SER A 263 48.44 28.94 18.16
CA SER A 263 49.19 27.97 18.98
C SER A 263 48.32 26.81 19.49
N ILE A 264 47.00 26.85 19.25
CA ILE A 264 46.06 25.80 19.64
C ILE A 264 45.77 24.97 18.39
N PRO A 265 46.12 23.66 18.36
CA PRO A 265 45.78 22.77 17.25
C PRO A 265 44.26 22.68 17.03
N HIS A 266 43.86 22.50 15.79
CA HIS A 266 42.49 22.25 15.35
C HIS A 266 42.49 21.04 14.40
N SER A 267 41.43 20.24 14.37
CA SER A 267 41.31 19.10 13.45
C SER A 267 40.37 19.45 12.29
N VAL A 268 40.70 18.93 11.11
CA VAL A 268 39.84 19.00 9.91
C VAL A 268 39.56 17.58 9.43
N GLY A 269 38.47 17.40 8.67
CA GLY A 269 38.07 16.07 8.17
C GLY A 269 38.89 15.58 6.99
N ASP A 270 39.27 16.46 6.06
CA ASP A 270 40.06 16.12 4.86
C ASP A 270 40.91 17.29 4.38
N PHE A 271 41.88 16.99 3.53
CA PHE A 271 42.76 17.95 2.88
C PHE A 271 43.02 17.57 1.43
N LYS A 272 43.01 18.55 0.52
CA LYS A 272 43.40 18.34 -0.87
C LYS A 272 44.25 19.47 -1.43
N PHE A 273 45.11 19.13 -2.38
CA PHE A 273 46.01 20.05 -3.07
C PHE A 273 46.31 19.56 -4.48
N GLN A 274 46.87 20.43 -5.32
CA GLN A 274 47.26 20.12 -6.69
C GLN A 274 48.78 20.26 -6.84
N THR A 275 49.43 19.32 -7.53
CA THR A 275 50.87 19.40 -7.82
C THR A 275 51.13 20.10 -9.14
N GLU A 276 51.99 21.12 -9.16
CA GLU A 276 52.22 21.96 -10.35
C GLU A 276 53.68 22.40 -10.54
N GLY A 277 53.96 23.05 -11.68
CA GLY A 277 55.17 23.86 -11.89
C GLY A 277 56.46 23.05 -11.94
N TYR A 278 56.40 21.87 -12.53
CA TYR A 278 57.52 20.95 -12.67
C TYR A 278 58.66 21.59 -13.49
N ALA A 279 59.86 21.64 -12.90
CA ALA A 279 61.06 22.21 -13.55
C ALA A 279 62.24 21.22 -13.56
N GLY A 280 63.28 21.54 -14.33
CA GLY A 280 64.49 20.69 -14.42
C GLY A 280 64.36 19.46 -15.31
N GLY A 281 63.31 19.36 -16.14
CA GLY A 281 63.10 18.27 -17.10
C GLY A 281 62.26 17.10 -16.58
N LEU A 282 61.55 17.28 -15.46
CA LEU A 282 60.67 16.26 -14.89
C LEU A 282 59.26 16.30 -15.47
N SER A 283 58.69 15.11 -15.65
CA SER A 283 57.29 14.89 -16.00
C SER A 283 56.47 14.32 -14.83
N THR A 284 57.14 13.75 -13.83
CA THR A 284 56.56 13.18 -12.62
C THR A 284 57.42 13.50 -11.40
N ALA A 285 56.84 13.53 -10.20
CA ALA A 285 57.52 13.73 -8.93
C ALA A 285 57.15 12.58 -8.00
N HIS A 286 58.11 12.11 -7.20
CA HIS A 286 57.84 11.15 -6.14
C HIS A 286 57.74 11.91 -4.83
N ILE A 287 56.58 11.84 -4.20
CA ILE A 287 56.32 12.56 -2.95
C ILE A 287 55.90 11.57 -1.87
N THR A 288 56.32 11.86 -0.65
CA THR A 288 55.81 11.22 0.56
C THR A 288 54.88 12.20 1.26
N ILE A 289 53.66 11.76 1.49
CA ILE A 289 52.63 12.51 2.21
C ILE A 289 52.53 11.91 3.59
N ARG A 290 52.60 12.76 4.61
CA ARG A 290 52.44 12.40 6.01
C ARG A 290 51.23 13.11 6.59
N VAL A 291 50.33 12.34 7.21
CA VAL A 291 49.10 12.85 7.83
C VAL A 291 49.21 12.69 9.33
N TYR A 292 49.01 13.77 10.07
CA TYR A 292 49.09 13.80 11.54
C TYR A 292 47.69 13.67 12.14
N LEU A 293 47.52 12.73 13.08
CA LEU A 293 46.22 12.33 13.66
C LEU A 293 46.04 12.80 15.11
N ASP A 294 47.02 13.51 15.67
CA ASP A 294 46.93 14.06 17.03
C ASP A 294 47.37 15.53 17.09
N ALA A 295 46.84 16.24 18.09
CA ALA A 295 47.14 17.64 18.34
C ALA A 295 48.64 17.91 18.61
N SER A 296 49.38 16.92 19.12
CA SER A 296 50.84 17.02 19.33
C SER A 296 51.68 16.79 18.08
N MET A 297 51.06 16.42 16.95
CA MET A 297 51.73 16.08 15.69
C MET A 297 52.81 15.00 15.86
N THR A 298 52.54 14.02 16.72
CA THR A 298 53.41 12.89 17.05
C THR A 298 52.92 11.57 16.48
N THR A 299 51.61 11.43 16.32
CA THR A 299 50.97 10.26 15.72
C THR A 299 50.67 10.55 14.25
N TYR A 300 51.22 9.73 13.36
CA TYR A 300 51.06 9.94 11.92
C TYR A 300 51.17 8.64 11.13
N ASP A 301 50.66 8.67 9.91
CA ASP A 301 50.93 7.69 8.86
C ASP A 301 51.49 8.35 7.61
N THR A 302 52.10 7.53 6.74
CA THR A 302 52.74 8.00 5.50
C THR A 302 52.38 7.14 4.30
N VAL A 303 52.16 7.81 3.17
CA VAL A 303 51.96 7.21 1.86
C VAL A 303 52.87 7.87 0.83
N SER A 304 53.51 7.07 -0.03
CA SER A 304 54.38 7.57 -1.09
C SER A 304 53.75 7.31 -2.46
N ILE A 305 53.73 8.33 -3.32
CA ILE A 305 53.07 8.29 -4.63
C ILE A 305 53.91 8.98 -5.71
N ASN A 306 53.67 8.61 -6.98
CA ASN A 306 54.14 9.37 -8.13
C ASN A 306 53.03 10.32 -8.58
N THR A 307 53.36 11.59 -8.81
CA THR A 307 52.42 12.63 -9.23
C THR A 307 52.82 13.28 -10.53
N THR A 308 51.85 13.75 -11.33
CA THR A 308 52.05 14.54 -12.55
C THR A 308 51.61 16.00 -12.36
N SER A 309 52.02 16.89 -13.28
CA SER A 309 51.57 18.29 -13.26
C SER A 309 50.07 18.39 -13.48
N GLY A 310 49.39 19.13 -12.60
CA GLY A 310 47.94 19.33 -12.60
C GLY A 310 47.16 18.25 -11.85
N GLN A 311 47.83 17.22 -11.31
CA GLN A 311 47.16 16.17 -10.56
C GLN A 311 46.66 16.71 -9.21
N VAL A 312 45.37 16.50 -8.93
CA VAL A 312 44.77 16.76 -7.62
C VAL A 312 45.01 15.55 -6.73
N ILE A 313 45.45 15.82 -5.52
CA ILE A 313 45.72 14.86 -4.46
C ILE A 313 44.78 15.19 -3.30
N GLN A 314 43.91 14.25 -2.96
CA GLN A 314 42.99 14.31 -1.83
C GLN A 314 43.38 13.20 -0.85
N ILE A 315 43.55 13.53 0.42
CA ILE A 315 44.11 12.60 1.41
C ILE A 315 43.27 11.33 1.55
N SER A 316 41.95 11.46 1.62
CA SER A 316 41.02 10.33 1.74
C SER A 316 40.96 9.38 0.53
N GLN A 317 41.36 9.85 -0.65
CA GLN A 317 41.39 9.04 -1.87
C GLN A 317 42.72 8.30 -2.08
N LEU A 318 43.70 8.49 -1.19
CA LEU A 318 44.98 7.78 -1.26
C LEU A 318 44.84 6.35 -0.73
N ASN A 319 45.71 5.46 -1.22
CA ASN A 319 45.72 4.07 -0.77
C ASN A 319 46.44 3.94 0.58
N TRP A 320 45.67 3.90 1.67
CA TRP A 320 46.19 3.74 3.04
C TRP A 320 46.42 2.28 3.47
N SER A 321 46.17 1.28 2.61
CA SER A 321 46.37 -0.14 2.97
C SER A 321 47.84 -0.58 3.04
N ALA A 322 48.78 0.22 2.51
CA ALA A 322 50.20 -0.09 2.42
C ALA A 322 51.10 0.93 3.13
N VAL A 323 50.63 1.47 4.26
CA VAL A 323 51.27 2.62 4.94
C VAL A 323 52.20 2.22 6.09
N THR A 324 53.14 3.12 6.38
CA THR A 324 54.02 3.01 7.55
C THR A 324 53.75 4.16 8.51
N GLY A 325 53.52 3.85 9.78
CA GLY A 325 53.19 4.84 10.81
C GLY A 325 52.62 4.19 12.07
N THR A 326 52.18 5.01 13.01
CA THR A 326 51.60 4.58 14.29
C THR A 326 50.13 4.98 14.44
N GLY A 327 49.54 5.58 13.39
CA GLY A 327 48.23 6.22 13.46
C GLY A 327 47.06 5.36 12.99
N ASN A 328 47.29 4.48 12.01
CA ASN A 328 46.27 3.71 11.30
C ASN A 328 45.08 4.56 10.79
N TYR A 329 45.38 5.64 10.08
CA TYR A 329 44.39 6.53 9.45
C TYR A 329 43.39 5.75 8.60
N VAL A 330 42.11 5.99 8.86
CA VAL A 330 40.97 5.58 8.06
C VAL A 330 40.33 6.84 7.46
N PRO A 331 39.92 6.85 6.18
CA PRO A 331 39.15 7.97 5.62
C PRO A 331 38.00 8.38 6.55
N GLY A 332 37.92 9.68 6.87
CA GLY A 332 37.00 10.26 7.84
C GLY A 332 37.60 10.56 9.22
N ASP A 333 38.80 10.08 9.54
CA ASP A 333 39.50 10.43 10.78
C ASP A 333 39.92 11.91 10.81
N ASP A 334 39.89 12.52 12.01
CA ASP A 334 40.39 13.87 12.25
C ASP A 334 41.88 14.03 11.91
N ILE A 335 42.20 15.01 11.06
CA ILE A 335 43.57 15.36 10.66
C ILE A 335 43.97 16.70 11.29
N TYR A 336 45.14 16.74 11.92
CA TYR A 336 45.71 17.94 12.56
C TYR A 336 46.80 18.61 11.71
N GLY A 337 47.31 17.91 10.69
CA GLY A 337 48.21 18.49 9.71
C GLY A 337 48.63 17.52 8.62
N VAL A 338 49.10 18.08 7.52
CA VAL A 338 49.60 17.34 6.35
C VAL A 338 50.99 17.84 6.00
N LYS A 339 51.98 16.95 5.97
CA LYS A 339 53.34 17.25 5.53
C LYS A 339 53.62 16.56 4.20
N VAL A 340 53.98 17.36 3.19
CA VAL A 340 54.35 16.89 1.86
C VAL A 340 55.87 16.99 1.74
N ILE A 341 56.52 15.85 1.45
CA ILE A 341 57.96 15.70 1.38
C ILE A 341 58.33 15.26 -0.04
N SER A 342 59.27 15.94 -0.67
CA SER A 342 59.82 15.46 -1.94
C SER A 342 60.86 14.37 -1.70
N ASP A 343 60.72 13.21 -2.34
CA ASP A 343 61.68 12.12 -2.19
C ASP A 343 62.87 12.26 -3.15
N ALA A 344 64.07 11.95 -2.65
CA ALA A 344 65.32 12.05 -3.40
C ALA A 344 65.47 11.03 -4.54
N SER A 345 64.63 9.99 -4.58
CA SER A 345 64.80 8.80 -5.43
C SER A 345 64.61 9.06 -6.94
N ASN A 346 63.97 10.16 -7.34
CA ASN A 346 63.70 10.50 -8.75
C ASN A 346 64.50 11.71 -9.29
N GLY A 347 65.68 12.00 -8.71
CA GLY A 347 66.60 13.00 -9.28
C GLY A 347 66.40 14.44 -8.78
N GLY A 348 65.76 14.62 -7.62
CA GLY A 348 65.70 15.90 -6.91
C GLY A 348 64.83 16.96 -7.57
N GLY A 349 63.60 16.58 -7.90
CA GLY A 349 62.70 17.40 -8.67
C GLY A 349 62.18 18.66 -8.02
N LYS A 350 61.90 19.65 -8.86
CA LYS A 350 61.33 20.94 -8.48
C LYS A 350 59.86 20.96 -8.86
N PHE A 351 58.96 21.03 -7.88
CA PHE A 351 57.52 21.23 -8.08
C PHE A 351 56.97 22.21 -7.03
N ARG A 352 55.70 22.58 -7.13
CA ARG A 352 54.99 23.38 -6.13
C ARG A 352 53.61 22.80 -5.85
N LEU A 353 52.98 23.24 -4.78
CA LEU A 353 51.60 22.89 -4.46
C LEU A 353 50.68 24.08 -4.76
N ASP A 354 49.50 23.82 -5.30
CA ASP A 354 48.46 24.82 -5.55
C ASP A 354 47.08 24.27 -5.16
N GLY A 355 46.02 25.07 -5.26
CA GLY A 355 44.64 24.62 -5.06
C GLY A 355 44.36 24.02 -3.68
N VAL A 356 45.09 24.45 -2.66
CA VAL A 356 45.00 23.92 -1.30
C VAL A 356 43.62 24.19 -0.71
N LYS A 357 42.95 23.12 -0.30
CA LYS A 357 41.59 23.11 0.25
C LYS A 357 41.51 22.17 1.45
N VAL A 358 40.62 22.53 2.37
CA VAL A 358 40.28 21.81 3.60
C VAL A 358 38.79 21.49 3.56
N GLY A 359 38.44 20.27 3.95
CA GLY A 359 37.10 19.72 3.77
C GLY A 359 36.65 18.90 4.95
N ALA A 360 35.36 18.58 4.93
CA ALA A 360 34.82 17.42 5.63
C ALA A 360 34.69 16.26 4.63
N GLU A 361 34.84 15.03 5.12
CA GLU A 361 34.49 13.84 4.37
C GLU A 361 33.05 13.49 4.69
N SER A 362 32.24 13.34 3.65
CA SER A 362 30.99 12.59 3.77
C SER A 362 31.13 11.33 2.95
N VAL A 363 30.83 10.19 3.55
CA VAL A 363 30.50 8.99 2.80
C VAL A 363 29.06 9.13 2.35
N THR A 364 28.85 9.24 1.04
CA THR A 364 27.51 9.12 0.48
C THR A 364 27.34 7.67 0.04
N PRO A 365 26.22 7.01 0.41
CA PRO A 365 25.86 5.76 -0.22
C PRO A 365 25.92 5.91 -1.76
N PRO A 366 26.26 4.85 -2.51
CA PRO A 366 26.20 4.92 -3.97
C PRO A 366 24.79 5.37 -4.41
N ALA A 367 24.65 5.99 -5.58
CA ALA A 367 23.33 6.42 -6.05
C ALA A 367 22.38 5.24 -6.25
N ASP A 368 21.09 5.43 -6.01
CA ASP A 368 20.06 4.44 -6.32
C ASP A 368 20.08 4.06 -7.81
N LEU A 369 19.79 2.79 -8.11
CA LEU A 369 19.70 2.30 -9.48
C LEU A 369 18.31 1.76 -9.77
N ASP A 370 17.63 2.42 -10.71
CA ASP A 370 16.31 2.03 -11.19
C ASP A 370 16.39 1.40 -12.57
N PHE A 371 16.02 0.12 -12.65
CA PHE A 371 15.89 -0.62 -13.89
C PHE A 371 14.42 -0.72 -14.28
N ASN A 372 13.87 0.40 -14.74
CA ASN A 372 12.43 0.48 -15.03
C ASN A 372 12.09 -0.06 -16.42
N GLY A 373 10.99 -0.79 -16.52
CA GLY A 373 10.45 -1.29 -17.77
C GLY A 373 11.29 -2.41 -18.40
N ILE A 374 11.88 -3.29 -17.58
CA ILE A 374 12.54 -4.51 -18.09
C ILE A 374 11.45 -5.40 -18.67
N LYS A 375 11.38 -5.47 -19.99
CA LYS A 375 10.49 -6.38 -20.71
C LYS A 375 11.24 -7.65 -21.08
N VAL A 376 10.78 -8.79 -20.59
CA VAL A 376 11.25 -10.12 -21.01
C VAL A 376 10.20 -10.74 -21.90
N THR A 377 10.62 -11.25 -23.05
CA THR A 377 9.78 -11.95 -24.02
C THR A 377 10.32 -13.35 -24.21
N ILE A 378 9.50 -14.35 -23.89
CA ILE A 378 9.74 -15.75 -24.25
C ILE A 378 9.09 -16.04 -25.59
N THR A 379 9.70 -16.93 -26.35
CA THR A 379 9.21 -17.45 -27.62
C THR A 379 9.35 -18.96 -27.61
N ASP A 380 8.30 -19.67 -27.99
CA ASP A 380 8.33 -21.13 -28.15
C ASP A 380 8.85 -21.56 -29.53
N HIS A 381 8.66 -22.82 -29.90
CA HIS A 381 9.34 -23.41 -31.05
C HIS A 381 8.76 -22.99 -32.40
N ASP A 382 7.46 -22.73 -32.48
CA ASP A 382 6.80 -22.26 -33.70
C ASP A 382 6.63 -20.74 -33.79
N GLY A 383 6.91 -20.03 -32.69
CA GLY A 383 7.16 -18.60 -32.69
C GLY A 383 6.11 -17.77 -31.97
N ASP A 384 5.20 -18.41 -31.23
CA ASP A 384 4.33 -17.72 -30.28
C ASP A 384 5.17 -17.05 -29.20
N THR A 385 4.63 -15.95 -28.66
CA THR A 385 5.36 -15.14 -27.67
C THR A 385 4.49 -14.79 -26.48
N ALA A 386 5.08 -14.89 -25.30
CA ALA A 386 4.56 -14.27 -24.08
C ALA A 386 5.60 -13.29 -23.55
N SER A 387 5.14 -12.18 -22.98
CA SER A 387 6.03 -11.13 -22.51
C SER A 387 5.50 -10.51 -21.24
N GLN A 388 6.40 -10.16 -20.35
CA GLN A 388 6.09 -9.42 -19.13
C GLN A 388 7.08 -8.29 -18.90
N THR A 389 6.64 -7.27 -18.19
CA THR A 389 7.44 -6.10 -17.84
C THR A 389 7.50 -5.93 -16.32
N PHE A 390 8.69 -5.74 -15.77
CA PHE A 390 8.93 -5.50 -14.35
C PHE A 390 9.98 -4.42 -14.14
N ASN A 391 10.10 -3.95 -12.90
CA ASN A 391 11.14 -3.05 -12.46
C ASN A 391 12.07 -3.76 -11.47
N VAL A 392 13.32 -3.30 -11.41
CA VAL A 392 14.23 -3.64 -10.31
C VAL A 392 14.81 -2.36 -9.75
N HIS A 393 14.67 -2.15 -8.44
CA HIS A 393 15.28 -1.03 -7.72
C HIS A 393 16.39 -1.55 -6.81
N ILE A 394 17.56 -0.91 -6.88
CA ILE A 394 18.67 -1.17 -5.96
C ILE A 394 18.98 0.14 -5.22
N ALA A 395 18.56 0.21 -3.97
CA ALA A 395 18.80 1.37 -3.13
C ALA A 395 20.30 1.48 -2.83
N GLY A 396 20.80 2.70 -2.85
CA GLY A 396 22.17 3.06 -2.53
C GLY A 396 22.55 2.80 -1.08
N THR A 397 21.59 3.01 -0.18
CA THR A 397 21.77 2.82 1.26
C THR A 397 22.13 1.38 1.60
N THR A 398 23.01 1.22 2.58
CA THR A 398 23.49 -0.11 2.98
C THR A 398 22.43 -0.89 3.76
N GLY A 399 22.22 -2.14 3.40
CA GLY A 399 21.35 -3.06 4.11
C GLY A 399 21.15 -4.37 3.37
N ASP A 400 20.67 -5.39 4.09
CA ASP A 400 20.32 -6.69 3.52
C ASP A 400 18.80 -6.88 3.68
N GLN A 401 18.05 -6.31 2.75
CA GLN A 401 16.60 -6.46 2.66
C GLN A 401 16.23 -6.59 1.20
N LEU A 402 15.48 -7.65 0.88
CA LEU A 402 14.73 -7.78 -0.35
C LEU A 402 13.27 -7.53 0.01
N THR A 403 12.64 -6.57 -0.64
CA THR A 403 11.19 -6.45 -0.69
C THR A 403 10.75 -6.94 -2.06
N VAL A 404 9.94 -7.99 -2.05
CA VAL A 404 9.25 -8.50 -3.24
C VAL A 404 7.82 -8.04 -3.09
N GLU A 405 7.30 -7.34 -4.08
CA GLU A 405 5.96 -6.75 -3.99
C GLU A 405 4.82 -7.79 -4.14
N ALA A 406 5.08 -9.10 -4.30
CA ALA A 406 4.04 -10.13 -4.46
C ALA A 406 4.43 -11.58 -4.10
N ILE A 407 3.48 -12.37 -3.54
CA ILE A 407 3.49 -13.85 -3.56
C ILE A 407 2.20 -14.33 -4.26
N ALA A 408 2.32 -14.80 -5.50
CA ALA A 408 1.23 -15.37 -6.27
C ALA A 408 1.61 -16.79 -6.73
N GLY A 409 0.64 -17.70 -6.72
CA GLY A 409 0.75 -19.07 -7.19
C GLY A 409 0.43 -19.21 -8.68
N THR A 410 0.36 -20.47 -9.09
CA THR A 410 0.40 -20.95 -10.47
C THR A 410 -1.02 -21.25 -10.99
N SER A 411 -1.13 -22.04 -12.05
CA SER A 411 -2.39 -22.69 -12.46
C SER A 411 -2.55 -24.13 -11.94
N GLU A 412 -1.60 -24.60 -11.12
CA GLU A 412 -1.63 -25.87 -10.41
C GLU A 412 -2.02 -25.69 -8.93
N ASN A 413 -2.00 -26.76 -8.15
CA ASN A 413 -2.30 -26.67 -6.72
C ASN A 413 -1.06 -26.22 -5.92
N ASP A 414 -1.13 -25.04 -5.35
CA ASP A 414 0.00 -24.41 -4.68
C ASP A 414 -0.07 -24.48 -3.14
N ASN A 415 1.08 -24.24 -2.52
CA ASN A 415 1.20 -24.07 -1.08
C ASN A 415 1.97 -22.80 -0.80
N LEU A 416 1.23 -21.71 -0.59
CA LEU A 416 1.73 -20.37 -0.41
C LEU A 416 1.78 -20.03 1.08
N ALA A 417 2.86 -19.37 1.49
CA ALA A 417 3.02 -18.87 2.84
C ALA A 417 3.58 -17.45 2.81
N GLY A 418 2.95 -16.55 3.56
CA GLY A 418 3.38 -15.18 3.78
C GLY A 418 4.53 -15.10 4.77
N THR A 419 4.62 -13.97 5.45
CA THR A 419 5.71 -13.58 6.34
C THR A 419 5.18 -13.30 7.75
N ALA A 420 5.66 -12.27 8.43
CA ALA A 420 5.10 -11.81 9.70
C ALA A 420 4.66 -10.34 9.60
N SER A 421 4.55 -9.84 8.37
CA SER A 421 4.13 -8.49 7.99
C SER A 421 2.85 -8.61 7.19
N SER A 422 2.18 -7.49 6.88
CA SER A 422 1.04 -7.50 5.96
C SER A 422 1.46 -7.95 4.56
N ASP A 423 0.88 -9.04 4.10
CA ASP A 423 1.18 -9.66 2.81
C ASP A 423 -0.05 -9.67 1.87
N SER A 424 0.22 -9.67 0.56
CA SER A 424 -0.80 -9.92 -0.48
C SER A 424 -0.49 -11.25 -1.15
N LEU A 425 -1.39 -12.21 -1.01
CA LEU A 425 -1.24 -13.58 -1.51
C LEU A 425 -2.35 -13.92 -2.51
N VAL A 426 -1.97 -14.45 -3.68
CA VAL A 426 -2.92 -14.87 -4.73
C VAL A 426 -2.65 -16.31 -5.14
N GLY A 427 -3.58 -17.24 -4.95
CA GLY A 427 -3.40 -18.66 -5.28
C GLY A 427 -3.28 -18.93 -6.78
N GLY A 428 -4.15 -18.30 -7.56
CA GLY A 428 -4.14 -18.43 -9.02
C GLY A 428 -5.27 -19.34 -9.49
N ALA A 429 -4.97 -20.41 -10.20
CA ALA A 429 -5.96 -21.45 -10.48
C ALA A 429 -5.46 -22.77 -9.92
N GLY A 430 -6.33 -23.63 -9.41
CA GLY A 430 -5.89 -24.82 -8.69
C GLY A 430 -6.71 -25.02 -7.43
N ASN A 431 -6.31 -25.99 -6.61
CA ASN A 431 -6.83 -26.10 -5.25
C ASN A 431 -5.68 -25.77 -4.31
N ASP A 432 -5.62 -24.51 -3.90
CA ASP A 432 -4.45 -23.93 -3.25
C ASP A 432 -4.54 -24.00 -1.74
N ILE A 433 -3.39 -23.98 -1.09
CA ILE A 433 -3.26 -23.82 0.35
C ILE A 433 -2.52 -22.50 0.57
N ILE A 434 -3.19 -21.50 1.13
CA ILE A 434 -2.62 -20.17 1.35
C ILE A 434 -2.61 -19.87 2.85
N ASN A 435 -1.47 -19.41 3.35
CA ASN A 435 -1.27 -19.09 4.77
C ASN A 435 -0.58 -17.73 4.94
N GLY A 436 -1.31 -16.70 5.38
CA GLY A 436 -0.80 -15.34 5.60
C GLY A 436 0.21 -15.24 6.76
N LEU A 437 0.02 -16.07 7.79
CA LEU A 437 0.80 -16.17 9.03
C LEU A 437 0.55 -15.07 10.06
N ALA A 438 1.20 -13.91 9.97
CA ALA A 438 0.99 -12.82 10.92
C ALA A 438 1.16 -11.51 10.18
N GLY A 439 0.45 -10.47 10.61
CA GLY A 439 0.23 -9.31 9.76
C GLY A 439 -1.23 -9.25 9.37
N ALA A 440 -1.66 -8.12 8.83
CA ALA A 440 -2.99 -8.01 8.25
C ALA A 440 -2.87 -8.29 6.75
N ASP A 441 -3.33 -9.47 6.35
CA ASP A 441 -3.03 -10.03 5.05
C ASP A 441 -4.23 -9.96 4.11
N THR A 442 -3.98 -9.83 2.81
CA THR A 442 -5.01 -9.97 1.76
C THR A 442 -4.79 -11.27 0.99
N LEU A 443 -5.73 -12.21 1.11
CA LEU A 443 -5.64 -13.55 0.54
C LEU A 443 -6.70 -13.73 -0.54
N THR A 444 -6.28 -13.97 -1.77
CA THR A 444 -7.14 -14.36 -2.89
C THR A 444 -6.86 -15.81 -3.25
N GLY A 445 -7.84 -16.70 -3.15
CA GLY A 445 -7.68 -18.10 -3.60
C GLY A 445 -7.53 -18.20 -5.11
N GLY A 446 -8.48 -17.60 -5.83
CA GLY A 446 -8.56 -17.68 -7.28
C GLY A 446 -9.43 -18.86 -7.71
N ILE A 447 -9.21 -19.40 -8.91
CA ILE A 447 -10.11 -20.42 -9.48
C ILE A 447 -9.84 -21.78 -8.87
N GLY A 448 -10.80 -22.30 -8.11
CA GLY A 448 -10.86 -23.70 -7.71
C GLY A 448 -11.41 -23.90 -6.32
N ALA A 449 -10.82 -24.82 -5.55
CA ALA A 449 -11.26 -25.10 -4.18
C ALA A 449 -10.09 -24.91 -3.22
N ASP A 450 -10.01 -23.71 -2.68
CA ASP A 450 -8.85 -23.24 -1.95
C ASP A 450 -9.03 -23.35 -0.44
N THR A 451 -7.92 -23.47 0.26
CA THR A 451 -7.86 -23.47 1.72
C THR A 451 -7.02 -22.28 2.18
N LEU A 452 -7.69 -21.28 2.73
CA LEU A 452 -7.11 -20.01 3.14
C LEU A 452 -6.99 -19.94 4.67
N THR A 453 -5.85 -19.46 5.15
CA THR A 453 -5.55 -19.25 6.58
C THR A 453 -4.97 -17.85 6.71
N GLY A 454 -5.68 -16.93 7.36
CA GLY A 454 -5.20 -15.56 7.52
C GLY A 454 -4.00 -15.50 8.45
N GLY A 455 -4.12 -16.14 9.61
CA GLY A 455 -3.08 -16.20 10.61
C GLY A 455 -3.38 -15.27 11.78
N ALA A 456 -2.54 -14.28 12.05
CA ALA A 456 -2.69 -13.33 13.15
C ALA A 456 -2.67 -11.90 12.66
N GLY A 457 -3.81 -11.22 12.67
CA GLY A 457 -4.03 -9.87 12.20
C GLY A 457 -5.51 -9.67 11.89
N ALA A 458 -5.83 -8.59 11.19
CA ALA A 458 -7.14 -8.40 10.60
C ALA A 458 -7.02 -8.73 9.12
N ASP A 459 -7.48 -9.91 8.72
CA ASP A 459 -7.20 -10.44 7.39
C ASP A 459 -8.38 -10.25 6.44
N ARG A 460 -8.09 -10.01 5.16
CA ARG A 460 -9.08 -9.88 4.10
C ARG A 460 -9.00 -11.07 3.16
N PHE A 461 -10.10 -11.79 3.00
CA PHE A 461 -10.23 -12.92 2.07
C PHE A 461 -11.02 -12.47 0.85
N VAL A 462 -10.40 -12.44 -0.32
CA VAL A 462 -10.99 -11.95 -1.56
C VAL A 462 -11.44 -13.12 -2.43
N ILE A 463 -12.69 -13.06 -2.89
CA ILE A 463 -13.33 -14.09 -3.70
C ILE A 463 -13.86 -13.46 -4.98
N ALA A 464 -13.27 -13.79 -6.13
CA ALA A 464 -13.72 -13.26 -7.40
C ALA A 464 -14.92 -14.03 -7.97
N ALA A 465 -15.61 -13.40 -8.91
CA ALA A 465 -16.79 -13.98 -9.54
C ALA A 465 -16.41 -15.24 -10.32
N GLY A 466 -16.86 -16.39 -9.82
CA GLY A 466 -16.62 -17.69 -10.45
C GLY A 466 -15.53 -18.53 -9.79
N ASP A 467 -14.73 -17.93 -8.90
CA ASP A 467 -13.63 -18.59 -8.16
C ASP A 467 -14.15 -19.78 -7.36
N SER A 468 -15.17 -19.52 -6.55
CA SER A 468 -15.68 -20.44 -5.54
C SER A 468 -17.05 -21.06 -5.90
N THR A 469 -17.16 -21.62 -7.11
CA THR A 469 -18.44 -22.12 -7.64
C THR A 469 -18.77 -23.55 -7.12
N PRO A 470 -19.74 -23.73 -6.20
CA PRO A 470 -20.00 -25.01 -5.59
C PRO A 470 -20.68 -26.00 -6.56
N THR A 471 -20.33 -27.27 -6.42
CA THR A 471 -20.97 -28.41 -7.07
C THR A 471 -21.61 -29.33 -6.03
N VAL A 472 -22.84 -29.75 -6.27
CA VAL A 472 -23.58 -30.63 -5.36
C VAL A 472 -23.68 -32.05 -5.93
N GLY A 473 -23.38 -33.04 -5.11
CA GLY A 473 -23.43 -34.45 -5.46
C GLY A 473 -24.09 -35.34 -4.40
N GLY A 474 -24.07 -36.66 -4.66
CA GLY A 474 -24.55 -37.67 -3.72
C GLY A 474 -26.08 -37.88 -3.73
N SER A 475 -26.59 -38.51 -2.67
CA SER A 475 -28.03 -38.73 -2.48
C SER A 475 -28.38 -38.89 -1.01
N GLY A 476 -29.56 -38.42 -0.62
CA GLY A 476 -30.04 -38.56 0.74
C GLY A 476 -29.11 -37.89 1.76
N ASN A 477 -28.94 -38.54 2.92
CA ASN A 477 -27.98 -38.13 3.96
C ASN A 477 -26.50 -38.14 3.52
N SER A 478 -26.20 -38.70 2.35
CA SER A 478 -24.84 -38.75 1.77
C SER A 478 -24.65 -37.69 0.68
N GLY A 479 -25.37 -36.57 0.74
CA GLY A 479 -25.09 -35.41 -0.10
C GLY A 479 -23.71 -34.81 0.17
N THR A 480 -23.07 -34.26 -0.86
CA THR A 480 -21.72 -33.68 -0.81
C THR A 480 -21.68 -32.33 -1.52
N ILE A 481 -20.78 -31.44 -1.08
CA ILE A 481 -20.42 -30.18 -1.73
C ILE A 481 -18.92 -30.20 -2.06
N ALA A 482 -18.51 -29.57 -3.17
CA ALA A 482 -17.11 -29.40 -3.60
C ALA A 482 -16.98 -28.16 -4.51
N GLY A 483 -15.76 -27.67 -4.76
CA GLY A 483 -15.53 -26.50 -5.62
C GLY A 483 -15.75 -25.16 -4.94
N HIS A 484 -15.68 -25.15 -3.60
CA HIS A 484 -15.88 -23.96 -2.77
C HIS A 484 -14.68 -23.78 -1.86
N ASP A 485 -14.39 -22.54 -1.47
CA ASP A 485 -13.23 -22.22 -0.66
C ASP A 485 -13.51 -22.37 0.83
N ILE A 486 -12.44 -22.63 1.58
CA ILE A 486 -12.45 -22.90 3.00
C ILE A 486 -11.52 -21.92 3.70
N ILE A 487 -12.06 -21.12 4.63
CA ILE A 487 -11.29 -20.25 5.51
C ILE A 487 -11.16 -20.92 6.88
N THR A 488 -9.92 -21.14 7.32
CA THR A 488 -9.64 -22.07 8.43
C THR A 488 -9.62 -21.43 9.83
N ASP A 489 -9.55 -20.10 9.93
CA ASP A 489 -9.21 -19.43 11.19
C ASP A 489 -9.90 -18.08 11.46
N TRP A 490 -11.02 -17.80 10.81
CA TRP A 490 -11.89 -16.58 10.86
C TRP A 490 -12.03 -15.80 12.20
N GLY A 491 -11.69 -16.38 13.35
CA GLY A 491 -11.76 -15.70 14.65
C GLY A 491 -10.59 -15.99 15.59
N ALA A 492 -9.50 -16.58 15.09
CA ALA A 492 -8.29 -16.86 15.86
C ALA A 492 -7.17 -15.83 15.61
N GLY A 493 -7.23 -15.06 14.52
CA GLY A 493 -6.16 -14.14 14.10
C GLY A 493 -6.26 -12.70 14.61
N GLY A 494 -7.47 -12.21 14.76
CA GLY A 494 -7.83 -10.89 15.22
C GLY A 494 -9.35 -10.82 15.14
N THR A 495 -10.00 -9.92 15.87
CA THR A 495 -11.47 -9.89 15.88
C THR A 495 -12.09 -9.26 14.62
N ALA A 496 -11.30 -9.08 13.55
CA ALA A 496 -11.61 -8.19 12.43
C ALA A 496 -11.41 -8.82 11.04
N ASP A 497 -11.30 -10.15 10.91
CA ASP A 497 -11.24 -10.80 9.59
C ASP A 497 -12.50 -10.51 8.75
N LYS A 498 -12.31 -10.31 7.45
CA LYS A 498 -13.36 -9.92 6.50
C LYS A 498 -13.33 -10.71 5.20
N LEU A 499 -14.51 -10.88 4.62
CA LEU A 499 -14.74 -11.62 3.39
C LEU A 499 -15.21 -10.62 2.34
N ASP A 500 -14.42 -10.52 1.28
CA ASP A 500 -14.63 -9.60 0.19
C ASP A 500 -15.04 -10.36 -1.07
N PHE A 501 -16.15 -9.93 -1.67
CA PHE A 501 -16.62 -10.49 -2.92
C PHE A 501 -16.43 -9.45 -4.04
N SER A 502 -15.91 -9.90 -5.18
CA SER A 502 -15.58 -9.00 -6.32
C SER A 502 -16.77 -8.25 -6.95
N VAL A 503 -18.00 -8.67 -6.67
CA VAL A 503 -19.18 -7.85 -6.87
C VAL A 503 -19.62 -7.42 -5.49
N GLY A 504 -19.64 -6.11 -5.23
CA GLY A 504 -19.93 -5.56 -3.89
C GLY A 504 -21.15 -6.27 -3.29
N PRO A 505 -20.97 -7.09 -2.23
CA PRO A 505 -22.03 -7.96 -1.78
C PRO A 505 -23.19 -7.11 -1.25
N VAL A 506 -24.41 -7.42 -1.67
CA VAL A 506 -25.63 -6.75 -1.23
C VAL A 506 -26.37 -7.69 -0.30
N LEU A 507 -26.68 -7.20 0.90
CA LEU A 507 -27.45 -7.96 1.87
C LEU A 507 -28.79 -8.37 1.27
N ALA A 508 -29.11 -9.67 1.30
CA ALA A 508 -30.38 -10.14 0.80
C ALA A 508 -31.56 -9.48 1.54
N LEU A 509 -32.57 -9.05 0.78
CA LEU A 509 -33.75 -8.40 1.33
C LEU A 509 -34.45 -9.36 2.31
N ALA A 510 -34.82 -8.83 3.48
CA ALA A 510 -35.51 -9.61 4.51
C ALA A 510 -36.82 -10.22 3.98
N THR A 511 -37.03 -11.52 4.24
CA THR A 511 -38.23 -12.24 3.83
C THR A 511 -38.89 -12.94 5.01
N VAL A 512 -40.22 -12.85 5.10
CA VAL A 512 -41.02 -13.50 6.17
C VAL A 512 -41.31 -14.98 5.85
N GLY A 513 -40.91 -15.44 4.67
CA GLY A 513 -41.12 -16.80 4.16
C GLY A 513 -41.33 -16.83 2.65
N VAL A 514 -40.58 -17.68 1.96
CA VAL A 514 -40.65 -17.88 0.50
C VAL A 514 -40.69 -19.38 0.22
N ASP A 515 -41.66 -19.79 -0.59
CA ASP A 515 -41.71 -21.14 -1.17
C ASP A 515 -40.84 -21.18 -2.41
N GLY A 516 -39.87 -22.08 -2.43
CA GLY A 516 -38.94 -22.24 -3.55
C GLY A 516 -39.14 -23.55 -4.29
N ASN A 517 -38.24 -23.81 -5.23
CA ASN A 517 -38.03 -25.12 -5.82
C ASN A 517 -37.43 -26.06 -4.77
N ASP A 518 -38.16 -27.13 -4.46
CA ASP A 518 -37.73 -28.16 -3.52
C ASP A 518 -36.33 -28.70 -3.84
N SER A 519 -35.51 -28.86 -2.82
CA SER A 519 -34.27 -29.65 -2.91
C SER A 519 -34.62 -31.09 -3.30
N THR A 520 -33.89 -31.65 -4.27
CA THR A 520 -33.99 -33.07 -4.61
C THR A 520 -33.27 -33.95 -3.59
N LEU A 521 -32.34 -33.38 -2.82
CA LEU A 521 -31.67 -34.05 -1.71
C LEU A 521 -32.58 -34.04 -0.47
N THR A 522 -32.75 -35.24 0.09
CA THR A 522 -33.43 -35.47 1.37
C THR A 522 -32.39 -35.69 2.46
N PHE A 523 -32.56 -35.13 3.64
CA PHE A 523 -31.67 -35.42 4.76
C PHE A 523 -32.47 -35.61 6.03
N SER A 524 -32.18 -36.65 6.80
CA SER A 524 -32.95 -37.02 8.00
C SER A 524 -34.46 -37.17 7.72
N ASN A 525 -34.83 -37.58 6.50
CA ASN A 525 -36.19 -37.64 5.94
C ASN A 525 -36.89 -36.28 5.75
N ALA A 526 -36.19 -35.16 5.87
CA ALA A 526 -36.64 -33.82 5.51
C ALA A 526 -36.19 -33.47 4.09
N THR A 527 -36.95 -32.59 3.44
CA THR A 527 -36.61 -31.97 2.15
C THR A 527 -36.69 -30.47 2.36
N ILE A 528 -35.69 -29.68 1.94
CA ILE A 528 -35.81 -28.22 1.98
C ILE A 528 -36.76 -27.77 0.89
N LYS A 529 -37.78 -26.99 1.26
CA LYS A 529 -38.82 -26.50 0.34
C LYS A 529 -38.99 -25.00 0.37
N SER A 530 -38.66 -24.39 1.49
CA SER A 530 -38.87 -22.98 1.74
C SER A 530 -37.74 -22.39 2.57
N HIS A 531 -37.65 -21.07 2.51
CA HIS A 531 -36.68 -20.30 3.29
C HIS A 531 -37.30 -19.04 3.89
N ALA A 532 -36.60 -18.44 4.85
CA ALA A 532 -36.84 -17.10 5.36
C ALA A 532 -35.49 -16.42 5.63
N ILE A 533 -35.39 -15.12 5.30
CA ILE A 533 -34.19 -14.30 5.44
C ILE A 533 -34.43 -13.24 6.51
N SER A 534 -33.56 -13.18 7.52
CA SER A 534 -33.62 -12.15 8.55
C SER A 534 -33.20 -10.78 8.02
N ALA A 535 -33.47 -9.71 8.78
CA ALA A 535 -32.96 -8.37 8.47
C ALA A 535 -31.43 -8.26 8.45
N ASN A 536 -30.73 -9.26 8.97
CA ASN A 536 -29.27 -9.29 9.04
C ASN A 536 -28.67 -10.34 8.07
N GLY A 537 -29.38 -10.70 7.01
CA GLY A 537 -28.87 -11.62 5.97
C GLY A 537 -28.75 -13.09 6.36
N ILE A 538 -29.32 -13.49 7.49
CA ILE A 538 -29.27 -14.90 7.92
C ILE A 538 -30.44 -15.64 7.31
N ILE A 539 -30.14 -16.65 6.48
CA ILE A 539 -31.14 -17.51 5.85
C ILE A 539 -31.40 -18.77 6.68
N THR A 540 -32.68 -19.12 6.82
CA THR A 540 -33.14 -20.36 7.46
C THR A 540 -34.05 -21.13 6.53
N PHE A 541 -34.12 -22.46 6.72
CA PHE A 541 -34.80 -23.38 5.80
C PHE A 541 -35.90 -24.20 6.52
N ASP A 542 -36.97 -24.58 5.81
CA ASP A 542 -38.11 -25.35 6.34
C ASP A 542 -38.53 -26.46 5.34
N ASP A 543 -39.09 -27.57 5.84
CA ASP A 543 -39.50 -28.75 5.06
C ASP A 543 -41.02 -28.87 4.78
N ALA A 544 -41.82 -28.05 5.45
CA ALA A 544 -43.26 -28.08 5.48
C ALA A 544 -43.91 -26.73 5.10
N ASN A 545 -43.12 -25.73 4.69
CA ASN A 545 -43.59 -24.38 4.33
C ASN A 545 -44.37 -23.72 5.46
N THR A 546 -43.95 -23.99 6.70
CA THR A 546 -44.61 -23.41 7.88
C THR A 546 -43.92 -22.14 8.35
N TYR A 547 -42.63 -21.99 8.08
CA TYR A 547 -41.75 -20.91 8.54
C TYR A 547 -41.73 -20.77 10.08
N THR A 548 -42.18 -21.81 10.79
CA THR A 548 -42.33 -21.80 12.26
C THR A 548 -41.20 -22.54 12.97
N SER A 549 -40.44 -23.36 12.24
CA SER A 549 -39.34 -24.16 12.81
C SER A 549 -38.28 -24.39 11.75
N ALA A 550 -37.15 -23.69 11.89
CA ALA A 550 -36.01 -23.86 11.01
C ALA A 550 -35.41 -25.27 11.15
N LEU A 551 -35.03 -25.85 10.02
CA LEU A 551 -34.29 -27.10 9.94
C LEU A 551 -32.89 -26.93 10.54
N THR A 552 -32.46 -27.94 11.29
CA THR A 552 -31.08 -28.00 11.80
C THR A 552 -30.19 -28.75 10.81
N LEU A 553 -29.25 -28.07 10.18
CA LEU A 553 -28.38 -28.63 9.14
C LEU A 553 -27.14 -29.32 9.71
N ASN A 554 -27.29 -30.27 10.62
CA ASN A 554 -26.17 -30.88 11.37
C ASN A 554 -25.47 -32.06 10.67
N THR A 555 -25.62 -32.20 9.35
CA THR A 555 -24.97 -33.27 8.56
C THR A 555 -24.50 -32.70 7.23
N PRO A 556 -23.46 -33.29 6.61
CA PRO A 556 -23.02 -32.90 5.26
C PRO A 556 -24.14 -32.95 4.22
N GLY A 557 -25.01 -33.96 4.28
CA GLY A 557 -26.17 -34.07 3.40
C GLY A 557 -27.20 -32.95 3.61
N GLY A 558 -27.32 -32.40 4.82
CA GLY A 558 -28.17 -31.24 5.10
C GLY A 558 -27.62 -29.95 4.48
N VAL A 559 -26.31 -29.73 4.61
CA VAL A 559 -25.62 -28.60 3.96
C VAL A 559 -25.74 -28.70 2.44
N ALA A 560 -25.49 -29.89 1.88
CA ALA A 560 -25.64 -30.12 0.44
C ALA A 560 -27.07 -29.87 -0.07
N ALA A 561 -28.09 -30.23 0.73
CA ALA A 561 -29.48 -29.91 0.40
C ALA A 561 -29.76 -28.39 0.43
N ALA A 562 -29.15 -27.65 1.36
CA ALA A 562 -29.27 -26.20 1.44
C ALA A 562 -28.60 -25.51 0.25
N VAL A 563 -27.37 -25.90 -0.08
CA VAL A 563 -26.65 -25.37 -1.25
C VAL A 563 -27.41 -25.69 -2.55
N GLN A 564 -27.92 -26.92 -2.71
CA GLN A 564 -28.75 -27.25 -3.88
C GLN A 564 -30.02 -26.41 -3.96
N TYR A 565 -30.66 -26.13 -2.82
CA TYR A 565 -31.83 -25.27 -2.78
C TYR A 565 -31.48 -23.84 -3.18
N LEU A 566 -30.40 -23.26 -2.64
CA LEU A 566 -29.93 -21.92 -3.01
C LEU A 566 -29.63 -21.82 -4.51
N MET A 567 -28.89 -22.78 -5.07
CA MET A 567 -28.57 -22.85 -6.51
C MET A 567 -29.79 -23.09 -7.42
N ALA A 568 -30.97 -23.42 -6.88
CA ALA A 568 -32.18 -23.66 -7.65
C ALA A 568 -33.21 -22.53 -7.54
N ASN A 569 -32.94 -21.53 -6.71
CA ASN A 569 -33.88 -20.47 -6.36
C ASN A 569 -33.23 -19.09 -6.54
N ASP A 570 -34.00 -18.14 -7.05
CA ASP A 570 -33.56 -16.76 -7.20
C ASP A 570 -33.77 -16.00 -5.89
N LEU A 571 -32.68 -15.44 -5.35
CA LEU A 571 -32.67 -14.66 -4.12
C LEU A 571 -32.77 -13.15 -4.38
N GLY A 572 -32.60 -12.69 -5.63
CA GLY A 572 -32.59 -11.27 -5.97
C GLY A 572 -31.71 -10.92 -7.17
N ASN A 573 -31.03 -9.78 -7.09
CA ASN A 573 -30.06 -9.37 -8.11
C ASN A 573 -28.75 -10.13 -7.95
N ALA A 574 -27.86 -10.05 -8.93
CA ALA A 574 -26.46 -10.48 -8.75
C ALA A 574 -25.81 -9.69 -7.59
N GLY A 575 -24.98 -10.34 -6.80
CA GLY A 575 -24.39 -9.83 -5.55
C GLY A 575 -25.26 -10.08 -4.31
N THR A 576 -26.45 -10.70 -4.44
CA THR A 576 -27.29 -10.98 -3.26
C THR A 576 -26.64 -12.03 -2.35
N THR A 577 -26.32 -11.66 -1.11
CA THR A 577 -25.54 -12.50 -0.18
C THR A 577 -26.33 -12.89 1.06
N VAL A 578 -26.20 -14.16 1.46
CA VAL A 578 -26.81 -14.75 2.68
C VAL A 578 -25.81 -15.62 3.43
N ALA A 579 -26.00 -15.79 4.73
CA ALA A 579 -25.27 -16.79 5.52
C ALA A 579 -26.19 -17.77 6.26
N PHE A 580 -25.70 -18.99 6.46
CA PHE A 580 -26.34 -20.01 7.29
C PHE A 580 -25.33 -20.89 8.02
N VAL A 581 -25.76 -21.46 9.15
CA VAL A 581 -24.94 -22.42 9.91
C VAL A 581 -25.30 -23.85 9.50
N GLY A 582 -24.27 -24.65 9.23
CA GLY A 582 -24.43 -26.05 8.84
C GLY A 582 -23.23 -26.88 9.29
N ASN A 583 -23.50 -28.09 9.79
CA ASN A 583 -22.48 -29.08 10.16
C ASN A 583 -21.37 -28.58 11.10
N GLY A 584 -21.63 -27.53 11.89
CA GLY A 584 -20.66 -26.93 12.80
C GLY A 584 -19.83 -25.78 12.22
N ASN A 585 -20.11 -25.35 10.99
CA ASN A 585 -19.45 -24.23 10.31
C ASN A 585 -20.49 -23.22 9.80
N THR A 586 -20.04 -22.03 9.42
CA THR A 586 -20.85 -21.02 8.75
C THR A 586 -20.54 -21.03 7.26
N TYR A 587 -21.58 -20.94 6.44
CA TYR A 587 -21.46 -20.85 4.99
C TYR A 587 -22.00 -19.52 4.53
N VAL A 588 -21.23 -18.82 3.70
CA VAL A 588 -21.64 -17.56 3.05
C VAL A 588 -21.87 -17.87 1.57
N TYR A 589 -23.06 -17.53 1.08
CA TYR A 589 -23.46 -17.76 -0.30
C TYR A 589 -23.82 -16.44 -0.97
N GLU A 590 -23.20 -16.17 -2.10
CA GLU A 590 -23.47 -15.02 -2.95
C GLU A 590 -24.09 -15.48 -4.28
N GLN A 591 -25.21 -14.88 -4.66
CA GLN A 591 -25.80 -15.10 -5.97
C GLN A 591 -25.06 -14.30 -7.04
N THR A 592 -24.44 -14.96 -8.03
CA THR A 592 -23.63 -14.28 -9.06
C THR A 592 -24.41 -13.95 -10.34
N THR A 593 -25.60 -14.53 -10.55
CA THR A 593 -26.44 -14.26 -11.72
C THR A 593 -27.92 -14.18 -11.36
N THR A 594 -28.74 -13.55 -12.21
CA THR A 594 -30.20 -13.39 -11.99
C THR A 594 -31.01 -14.68 -12.19
N ASN A 595 -30.38 -15.85 -12.29
CA ASN A 595 -31.04 -17.14 -12.49
C ASN A 595 -30.21 -18.27 -11.84
N ALA A 596 -30.21 -18.29 -10.50
CA ALA A 596 -29.73 -19.39 -9.65
C ALA A 596 -28.40 -20.03 -10.07
N GLY A 597 -27.33 -19.38 -9.62
CA GLY A 597 -25.91 -19.76 -9.68
C GLY A 597 -25.16 -18.82 -8.73
N GLY A 598 -24.11 -19.27 -8.06
CA GLY A 598 -23.48 -18.48 -7.01
C GLY A 598 -22.14 -18.98 -6.54
N THR A 599 -21.52 -18.20 -5.66
CA THR A 599 -20.26 -18.43 -4.98
C THR A 599 -20.54 -18.92 -3.57
N LEU A 600 -19.75 -19.87 -3.05
CA LEU A 600 -19.90 -20.39 -1.70
C LEU A 600 -18.55 -20.36 -0.98
N VAL A 601 -18.54 -19.89 0.27
CA VAL A 601 -17.35 -19.92 1.13
C VAL A 601 -17.70 -20.58 2.47
N GLU A 602 -16.83 -21.46 2.95
CA GLU A 602 -16.95 -22.13 4.24
C GLU A 602 -16.04 -21.48 5.29
N LEU A 603 -16.65 -20.93 6.34
CA LEU A 603 -15.95 -20.38 7.50
C LEU A 603 -15.91 -21.42 8.61
N THR A 604 -14.75 -22.03 8.82
CA THR A 604 -14.64 -23.13 9.78
C THR A 604 -14.63 -22.63 11.23
N GLY A 605 -15.25 -23.39 12.14
CA GLY A 605 -15.27 -23.08 13.57
C GLY A 605 -16.28 -22.00 14.00
N ILE A 606 -16.88 -21.28 13.05
CA ILE A 606 -17.95 -20.31 13.34
C ILE A 606 -19.30 -21.03 13.39
N THR A 607 -19.85 -21.17 14.60
CA THR A 607 -21.08 -21.94 14.86
C THR A 607 -22.30 -21.09 15.20
N ASN A 608 -22.11 -19.80 15.50
CA ASN A 608 -23.17 -18.89 15.91
C ASN A 608 -23.01 -17.55 15.20
N ILE A 609 -23.65 -17.41 14.05
CA ILE A 609 -23.76 -16.13 13.36
C ILE A 609 -25.14 -15.50 13.59
N THR A 610 -25.17 -14.20 13.86
CA THR A 610 -26.42 -13.45 14.08
C THR A 610 -26.57 -12.26 13.13
N ASN A 611 -25.49 -11.87 12.47
CA ASN A 611 -25.45 -10.79 11.50
C ASN A 611 -24.40 -11.09 10.42
N LEU A 612 -24.81 -11.10 9.15
CA LEU A 612 -23.88 -11.30 8.03
C LEU A 612 -22.87 -10.15 7.90
N ASN A 613 -23.24 -8.92 8.29
CA ASN A 613 -22.36 -7.75 8.15
C ASN A 613 -21.10 -7.83 9.03
N THR A 614 -21.06 -8.74 10.00
CA THR A 614 -19.82 -8.97 10.77
C THR A 614 -18.82 -9.83 9.99
N LEU A 615 -19.22 -10.42 8.87
CA LEU A 615 -18.40 -11.34 8.09
C LEU A 615 -17.93 -10.74 6.77
N ILE A 616 -18.75 -9.91 6.13
CA ILE A 616 -18.47 -9.39 4.80
C ILE A 616 -18.02 -7.93 4.84
N THR A 617 -17.17 -7.56 3.89
CA THR A 617 -16.89 -6.16 3.54
C THR A 617 -17.73 -5.80 2.34
N ASN A 618 -18.71 -4.93 2.51
CA ASN A 618 -19.37 -4.32 1.37
C ASN A 618 -18.45 -3.21 0.89
N GLY A 619 -17.61 -3.48 -0.12
CA GLY A 619 -16.77 -2.49 -0.82
C GLY A 619 -16.38 -1.32 0.06
N ALA A 620 -15.38 -1.55 0.91
CA ALA A 620 -14.86 -0.65 1.94
C ALA A 620 -15.05 0.82 1.56
N VAL A 621 -15.89 1.51 2.33
CA VAL A 621 -16.03 2.95 2.15
C VAL A 621 -14.82 3.59 2.78
N ASP A 622 -13.86 3.92 1.92
CA ASP A 622 -12.57 4.47 2.33
C ASP A 622 -12.49 5.96 1.99
N PRO A 623 -13.26 6.88 2.61
CA PRO A 623 -13.05 8.29 2.38
C PRO A 623 -11.62 8.67 2.77
N ILE A 624 -11.03 9.56 1.98
CA ILE A 624 -9.80 10.23 2.36
C ILE A 624 -10.13 11.31 3.40
N ILE A 625 -9.52 11.23 4.58
CA ILE A 625 -9.69 12.20 5.66
C ILE A 625 -8.36 12.90 5.93
N LEU A 626 -8.37 14.23 5.88
CA LEU A 626 -7.20 15.09 6.05
C LEU A 626 -7.13 15.57 7.49
N ASP A 627 -5.99 15.33 8.16
CA ASP A 627 -5.70 15.88 9.49
C ASP A 627 -5.38 17.38 9.37
N LEU A 628 -6.41 18.22 9.55
CA LEU A 628 -6.31 19.67 9.33
C LEU A 628 -5.95 20.43 10.60
N ASN A 629 -6.21 19.84 11.76
CA ASN A 629 -5.96 20.46 13.06
C ASN A 629 -4.64 19.99 13.70
N HIS A 630 -3.99 18.97 13.12
CA HIS A 630 -2.75 18.34 13.58
C HIS A 630 -2.86 17.70 14.97
N ASP A 631 -4.05 17.26 15.37
CA ASP A 631 -4.27 16.47 16.60
C ASP A 631 -4.55 14.99 16.35
N GLY A 632 -4.50 14.57 15.08
CA GLY A 632 -4.73 13.21 14.64
C GLY A 632 -6.21 12.89 14.44
N PHE A 633 -6.50 11.66 14.05
CA PHE A 633 -7.85 11.27 13.65
C PHE A 633 -8.68 10.73 14.83
N ALA A 634 -9.99 10.93 14.77
CA ALA A 634 -10.95 10.36 15.71
C ALA A 634 -12.27 10.02 15.01
N PHE A 635 -12.78 8.82 15.24
CA PHE A 635 -13.95 8.30 14.56
C PHE A 635 -15.05 7.85 15.52
N SER A 636 -16.31 8.00 15.12
CA SER A 636 -17.42 7.44 15.88
C SER A 636 -17.56 5.94 15.61
N ASP A 637 -18.13 5.19 16.54
CA ASP A 637 -18.65 3.87 16.22
C ASP A 637 -19.94 3.97 15.37
N LEU A 638 -20.36 2.84 14.78
CA LEU A 638 -21.55 2.74 13.95
C LEU A 638 -22.84 3.20 14.65
N ASN A 639 -23.00 3.00 15.96
CA ASN A 639 -24.21 3.39 16.70
C ASN A 639 -24.27 4.89 16.99
N HIS A 640 -23.12 5.56 16.98
CA HIS A 640 -22.97 7.00 17.19
C HIS A 640 -22.64 7.76 15.91
N GLY A 641 -22.67 7.08 14.75
CA GLY A 641 -22.44 7.66 13.43
C GLY A 641 -23.66 8.35 12.83
N VAL A 642 -23.60 8.65 11.53
CA VAL A 642 -24.59 9.47 10.81
C VAL A 642 -25.42 8.67 9.81
N GLN A 643 -26.37 9.36 9.17
CA GLN A 643 -27.21 8.83 8.10
C GLN A 643 -26.81 9.45 6.76
N PHE A 644 -26.03 8.70 5.97
CA PHE A 644 -25.46 9.15 4.70
C PHE A 644 -25.59 8.04 3.64
N ASP A 645 -25.90 8.41 2.40
CA ASP A 645 -26.00 7.47 1.28
C ASP A 645 -24.60 7.19 0.74
N ILE A 646 -23.87 6.34 1.46
CA ILE A 646 -22.43 6.19 1.27
C ILE A 646 -22.08 5.31 0.06
N ASN A 647 -23.04 4.54 -0.43
CA ASN A 647 -22.89 3.69 -1.60
C ASN A 647 -23.54 4.28 -2.87
N GLY A 648 -24.22 5.43 -2.78
CA GLY A 648 -24.84 6.12 -3.91
C GLY A 648 -26.06 5.40 -4.49
N ASP A 649 -26.73 4.56 -3.70
CA ASP A 649 -27.87 3.77 -4.17
C ASP A 649 -29.23 4.50 -4.06
N GLY A 650 -29.22 5.71 -3.50
CA GLY A 650 -30.38 6.54 -3.25
C GLY A 650 -31.03 6.32 -1.88
N THR A 651 -30.48 5.44 -1.04
CA THR A 651 -30.94 5.20 0.33
C THR A 651 -29.86 5.53 1.36
N LYS A 652 -30.27 6.15 2.47
CA LYS A 652 -29.34 6.52 3.54
C LYS A 652 -28.98 5.30 4.39
N ASP A 653 -27.68 5.15 4.63
CA ASP A 653 -27.10 4.11 5.45
C ASP A 653 -26.68 4.66 6.81
N GLN A 654 -26.62 3.79 7.82
CA GLN A 654 -25.95 4.15 9.07
C GLN A 654 -24.44 3.97 8.86
N VAL A 655 -23.66 5.03 9.08
CA VAL A 655 -22.21 5.05 8.82
C VAL A 655 -21.50 5.59 10.04
N ALA A 656 -20.47 4.90 10.54
CA ALA A 656 -19.47 5.50 11.41
C ALA A 656 -18.90 6.76 10.76
N TRP A 657 -18.47 7.76 11.54
CA TRP A 657 -18.23 9.09 10.99
C TRP A 657 -16.98 9.76 11.53
N ASN A 658 -16.49 10.74 10.79
CA ASN A 658 -15.42 11.63 11.20
C ASN A 658 -15.89 12.50 12.38
N SER A 659 -15.18 12.40 13.52
CA SER A 659 -15.47 13.15 14.73
C SER A 659 -14.33 14.07 15.19
N SER A 660 -13.19 14.08 14.49
CA SER A 660 -11.99 14.86 14.86
C SER A 660 -12.02 16.32 14.41
N ASN A 661 -13.13 16.84 13.89
CA ASN A 661 -13.18 18.14 13.21
C ASN A 661 -12.20 18.24 12.03
N ASP A 662 -11.77 17.11 11.49
CA ASP A 662 -10.98 17.02 10.26
C ASP A 662 -11.88 17.09 9.03
N GLY A 663 -11.27 17.14 7.84
CA GLY A 663 -12.00 17.27 6.59
C GLY A 663 -11.99 16.01 5.75
N MET A 664 -13.14 15.60 5.23
CA MET A 664 -13.26 14.56 4.20
C MET A 664 -13.00 15.15 2.82
N LEU A 665 -12.21 14.48 1.99
CA LEU A 665 -11.96 14.89 0.62
C LEU A 665 -13.15 14.55 -0.27
N ALA A 666 -13.58 15.50 -1.09
CA ALA A 666 -14.78 15.39 -1.92
C ALA A 666 -14.67 16.13 -3.25
N VAL A 667 -15.57 15.82 -4.18
CA VAL A 667 -15.84 16.59 -5.40
C VAL A 667 -17.34 16.66 -5.61
N ASP A 668 -17.89 17.87 -5.70
CA ASP A 668 -19.27 18.11 -6.15
C ASP A 668 -19.34 17.85 -7.67
N LEU A 669 -19.67 16.60 -8.01
CA LEU A 669 -19.68 16.09 -9.39
C LEU A 669 -20.93 16.51 -10.14
N ASN A 670 -22.04 16.64 -9.42
CA ASN A 670 -23.33 16.97 -10.00
C ASN A 670 -23.56 18.50 -10.11
N HIS A 671 -22.68 19.29 -9.49
CA HIS A 671 -22.66 20.76 -9.42
C HIS A 671 -23.89 21.39 -8.76
N ASP A 672 -24.45 20.74 -7.74
CA ASP A 672 -25.58 21.24 -6.98
C ASP A 672 -25.18 22.03 -5.71
N GLY A 673 -23.88 22.04 -5.39
CA GLY A 673 -23.29 22.78 -4.29
C GLY A 673 -23.37 22.07 -2.94
N THR A 674 -23.76 20.80 -2.93
CA THR A 674 -23.75 19.93 -1.74
C THR A 674 -22.96 18.65 -2.01
N ILE A 675 -22.57 17.96 -0.94
CA ILE A 675 -22.06 16.58 -1.00
C ILE A 675 -23.14 15.73 -0.35
N ASP A 676 -23.88 14.96 -1.14
CA ASP A 676 -25.10 14.28 -0.68
C ASP A 676 -25.07 12.75 -0.79
N ASP A 677 -24.10 12.18 -1.52
CA ASP A 677 -23.84 10.74 -1.58
C ASP A 677 -22.35 10.37 -1.70
N GLY A 678 -22.04 9.08 -1.57
CA GLY A 678 -20.68 8.55 -1.59
C GLY A 678 -20.00 8.55 -2.96
N THR A 679 -20.71 8.84 -4.05
CA THR A 679 -20.08 9.01 -5.38
C THR A 679 -19.31 10.32 -5.47
N GLU A 680 -19.60 11.27 -4.59
CA GLU A 680 -18.93 12.57 -4.48
C GLU A 680 -17.79 12.58 -3.45
N LEU A 681 -17.62 11.47 -2.72
CA LEU A 681 -16.49 11.23 -1.82
C LEU A 681 -15.47 10.32 -2.50
N PHE A 682 -14.19 10.49 -2.16
CA PHE A 682 -13.13 9.61 -2.65
C PHE A 682 -13.21 8.25 -1.98
N THR A 683 -14.03 7.39 -2.56
CA THR A 683 -14.25 5.99 -2.20
C THR A 683 -14.03 5.12 -3.45
N PRO A 684 -14.00 3.78 -3.33
CA PRO A 684 -14.07 2.90 -4.49
C PRO A 684 -15.21 3.20 -5.47
N ASN A 685 -16.31 3.82 -5.00
CA ASN A 685 -17.49 4.16 -5.80
C ASN A 685 -17.48 5.59 -6.37
N PHE A 686 -16.37 6.33 -6.22
CA PHE A 686 -16.26 7.71 -6.69
C PHE A 686 -16.71 7.86 -8.16
N GLY A 687 -17.56 8.84 -8.45
CA GLY A 687 -18.15 9.06 -9.77
C GLY A 687 -18.99 7.90 -10.32
N GLY A 688 -19.44 6.98 -9.46
CA GLY A 688 -20.13 5.75 -9.87
C GLY A 688 -19.21 4.73 -10.56
N GLY A 689 -17.90 4.87 -10.41
CA GLY A 689 -16.87 3.95 -10.90
C GLY A 689 -16.59 2.80 -9.93
N ASN A 690 -15.63 1.94 -10.30
CA ASN A 690 -15.08 0.88 -9.44
C ASN A 690 -13.56 1.09 -9.35
N PHE A 691 -13.11 1.86 -8.36
CA PHE A 691 -11.70 2.07 -8.05
C PHE A 691 -11.22 1.08 -6.99
N ALA A 692 -9.92 0.78 -6.98
CA ALA A 692 -9.33 -0.13 -5.98
C ALA A 692 -9.33 0.45 -4.56
N SER A 693 -9.27 1.79 -4.43
CA SER A 693 -9.33 2.52 -3.16
C SER A 693 -9.72 4.00 -3.40
N GLY A 694 -9.89 4.78 -2.34
CA GLY A 694 -10.10 6.22 -2.42
C GLY A 694 -8.89 6.96 -3.02
N ALA A 695 -7.66 6.56 -2.67
CA ALA A 695 -6.43 7.08 -3.25
C ALA A 695 -6.28 6.70 -4.73
N ALA A 696 -6.71 5.49 -5.14
CA ALA A 696 -6.76 5.14 -6.56
C ALA A 696 -7.75 6.01 -7.34
N ALA A 697 -8.90 6.36 -6.72
CA ALA A 697 -9.83 7.32 -7.29
C ALA A 697 -9.21 8.72 -7.40
N LEU A 698 -8.46 9.17 -6.38
CA LEU A 698 -7.73 10.44 -6.41
C LEU A 698 -6.64 10.46 -7.48
N ALA A 699 -5.87 9.38 -7.62
CA ALA A 699 -4.83 9.21 -8.63
C ALA A 699 -5.38 9.29 -10.06
N SER A 700 -6.65 8.92 -10.28
CA SER A 700 -7.29 9.05 -11.60
C SER A 700 -7.45 10.50 -12.06
N LEU A 701 -7.32 11.46 -11.14
CA LEU A 701 -7.42 12.89 -11.40
C LEU A 701 -6.06 13.56 -11.67
N ASP A 702 -4.96 12.83 -11.48
CA ASP A 702 -3.59 13.28 -11.80
C ASP A 702 -3.39 13.25 -13.31
N SER A 703 -3.33 14.44 -13.90
CA SER A 703 -3.32 14.65 -15.34
C SER A 703 -1.91 14.69 -15.93
N ASN A 704 -0.90 14.99 -15.10
CA ASN A 704 0.50 15.07 -15.51
C ASN A 704 1.30 13.82 -15.12
N HIS A 705 0.71 12.95 -14.29
CA HIS A 705 1.23 11.69 -13.75
C HIS A 705 2.52 11.85 -12.94
N ASP A 706 2.62 12.89 -12.11
CA ASP A 706 3.75 13.14 -11.23
C ASP A 706 3.56 12.58 -9.81
N GLY A 707 2.39 12.01 -9.49
CA GLY A 707 2.09 11.36 -8.22
C GLY A 707 1.51 12.31 -7.16
N VAL A 708 1.19 13.54 -7.52
CA VAL A 708 0.43 14.48 -6.67
C VAL A 708 -0.73 15.09 -7.45
N ILE A 709 -1.75 15.60 -6.75
CA ILE A 709 -2.73 16.53 -7.34
C ILE A 709 -2.33 17.93 -6.91
N ASP A 710 -1.95 18.78 -7.87
CA ASP A 710 -1.54 20.16 -7.61
C ASP A 710 -2.06 21.17 -8.67
N HIS A 711 -1.55 22.40 -8.66
CA HIS A 711 -1.99 23.44 -9.60
C HIS A 711 -1.72 23.15 -11.08
N ASP A 712 -0.84 22.21 -11.40
CA ASP A 712 -0.60 21.73 -12.75
C ASP A 712 -1.69 20.72 -13.20
N ASP A 713 -2.55 20.26 -12.28
CA ASP A 713 -3.72 19.43 -12.56
C ASP A 713 -5.02 20.19 -12.73
N ALA A 714 -5.78 19.79 -13.75
CA ALA A 714 -7.09 20.39 -14.01
C ALA A 714 -8.09 20.16 -12.86
N ALA A 715 -7.95 19.05 -12.13
CA ALA A 715 -8.87 18.64 -11.08
C ALA A 715 -8.62 19.34 -9.74
N PHE A 716 -7.44 19.91 -9.50
CA PHE A 716 -7.11 20.52 -8.20
C PHE A 716 -8.08 21.62 -7.78
N SER A 717 -8.54 22.42 -8.75
CA SER A 717 -9.52 23.49 -8.49
C SER A 717 -10.93 23.01 -8.16
N SER A 718 -11.26 21.75 -8.47
CA SER A 718 -12.56 21.14 -8.16
C SER A 718 -12.57 20.35 -6.84
N LEU A 719 -11.40 20.06 -6.27
CA LEU A 719 -11.32 19.36 -4.99
C LEU A 719 -11.87 20.23 -3.85
N LEU A 720 -12.68 19.60 -3.02
CA LEU A 720 -13.32 20.17 -1.84
C LEU A 720 -12.91 19.40 -0.58
N ILE A 721 -12.94 20.12 0.54
CA ILE A 721 -12.84 19.61 1.89
C ILE A 721 -14.20 19.80 2.53
N TRP A 722 -14.83 18.70 2.92
CA TRP A 722 -16.05 18.70 3.70
C TRP A 722 -15.76 18.46 5.17
N LYS A 723 -16.00 19.49 5.98
CA LYS A 723 -15.91 19.42 7.44
C LYS A 723 -17.31 19.52 8.03
N ASP A 724 -17.92 18.36 8.25
CA ASP A 724 -19.23 18.23 8.91
C ASP A 724 -19.10 18.61 10.40
N ALA A 725 -19.37 19.88 10.72
CA ALA A 725 -19.08 20.46 12.02
C ALA A 725 -20.08 20.00 13.10
N ASN A 726 -21.25 19.55 12.67
CA ASN A 726 -22.33 19.13 13.55
C ASN A 726 -22.55 17.60 13.52
N ALA A 727 -21.77 16.86 12.71
CA ALA A 727 -21.81 15.42 12.53
C ALA A 727 -23.22 14.91 12.22
N ASN A 728 -23.92 15.54 11.27
CA ASN A 728 -25.28 15.15 10.87
C ASN A 728 -25.32 14.37 9.54
N GLY A 729 -24.20 14.22 8.84
CA GLY A 729 -24.11 13.55 7.53
C GLY A 729 -24.83 14.31 6.41
N THR A 730 -24.88 15.64 6.49
CA THR A 730 -25.45 16.54 5.48
C THR A 730 -24.50 17.71 5.27
N SER A 731 -24.12 18.00 4.04
CA SER A 731 -23.26 19.14 3.74
C SER A 731 -24.02 20.47 3.93
N ASP A 732 -23.75 21.16 5.04
CA ASP A 732 -24.39 22.44 5.37
C ASP A 732 -23.59 23.65 4.83
N ALA A 733 -24.26 24.81 4.75
CA ALA A 733 -23.62 26.04 4.30
C ALA A 733 -22.46 26.46 5.24
N GLY A 734 -21.25 26.52 4.68
CA GLY A 734 -20.02 26.86 5.40
C GLY A 734 -19.14 25.66 5.78
N GLU A 735 -19.58 24.43 5.47
CA GLU A 735 -18.83 23.20 5.74
C GLU A 735 -17.94 22.75 4.58
N LEU A 736 -18.14 23.31 3.38
CA LEU A 736 -17.34 23.05 2.19
C LEU A 736 -16.32 24.16 1.96
N SER A 737 -15.09 23.78 1.69
CA SER A 737 -14.00 24.70 1.34
C SER A 737 -13.05 24.06 0.33
N HIS A 738 -12.34 24.86 -0.47
CA HIS A 738 -11.33 24.29 -1.38
C HIS A 738 -10.02 23.98 -0.66
N LEU A 739 -9.19 23.10 -1.23
CA LEU A 739 -7.83 22.82 -0.71
C LEU A 739 -7.02 24.11 -0.55
N ALA A 740 -7.04 24.97 -1.57
CA ALA A 740 -6.32 26.24 -1.55
C ALA A 740 -6.81 27.22 -0.46
N ASP A 741 -8.10 27.17 -0.08
CA ASP A 741 -8.65 28.00 1.00
C ASP A 741 -8.11 27.58 2.37
N ASN A 742 -7.70 26.31 2.49
CA ASN A 742 -7.05 25.74 3.67
C ASN A 742 -5.52 25.78 3.58
N GLY A 743 -4.97 26.43 2.56
CA GLY A 743 -3.52 26.56 2.38
C GLY A 743 -2.81 25.31 1.88
N ILE A 744 -3.54 24.29 1.41
CA ILE A 744 -2.99 23.09 0.80
C ILE A 744 -2.61 23.41 -0.65
N VAL A 745 -1.39 23.03 -1.06
CA VAL A 745 -0.85 23.27 -2.40
C VAL A 745 -0.69 22.00 -3.23
N SER A 746 -0.55 20.85 -2.59
CA SER A 746 -0.52 19.54 -3.26
C SER A 746 -0.99 18.45 -2.30
N ILE A 747 -1.53 17.36 -2.85
CA ILE A 747 -1.89 16.15 -2.10
C ILE A 747 -1.33 14.93 -2.83
N SER A 748 -0.70 13.99 -2.10
CA SER A 748 -0.18 12.77 -2.71
C SER A 748 -1.32 11.89 -3.22
N THR A 749 -1.13 11.25 -4.36
CA THR A 749 -2.11 10.30 -4.92
C THR A 749 -1.83 8.86 -4.51
N ALA A 750 -0.61 8.58 -4.05
CA ALA A 750 -0.24 7.32 -3.43
C ALA A 750 -0.37 7.41 -1.91
N ALA A 751 -1.01 6.41 -1.31
CA ALA A 751 -0.97 6.17 0.12
C ALA A 751 -0.03 4.99 0.41
N THR A 752 0.74 5.09 1.49
CA THR A 752 1.48 3.95 2.04
C THR A 752 0.49 3.01 2.70
N PRO A 753 0.36 1.75 2.25
CA PRO A 753 -0.52 0.78 2.88
C PRO A 753 -0.18 0.68 4.35
N THR A 754 -1.17 0.89 5.20
CA THR A 754 -1.01 0.77 6.64
C THR A 754 -2.28 0.13 7.14
N VAL A 755 -2.20 -1.05 7.75
CA VAL A 755 -3.34 -1.62 8.45
C VAL A 755 -3.22 -1.30 9.92
N GLY A 756 -4.14 -0.48 10.41
CA GLY A 756 -4.27 -0.10 11.81
C GLY A 756 -5.71 0.27 12.12
N GLU A 757 -6.10 0.27 13.39
CA GLU A 757 -7.43 0.76 13.79
C GLU A 757 -7.30 2.08 14.54
N ILE A 758 -8.18 3.03 14.22
CA ILE A 758 -8.39 4.24 15.01
C ILE A 758 -9.86 4.20 15.46
N ASP A 759 -10.11 4.21 16.76
CA ASP A 759 -11.44 4.15 17.36
C ASP A 759 -12.34 3.00 16.82
N GLY A 760 -11.72 1.89 16.43
CA GLY A 760 -12.40 0.70 15.91
C GLY A 760 -12.78 0.79 14.43
N GLN A 761 -12.32 1.82 13.72
CA GLN A 761 -12.42 1.95 12.26
C GLN A 761 -11.08 1.58 11.63
N THR A 762 -11.10 0.86 10.52
CA THR A 762 -9.88 0.34 9.88
C THR A 762 -9.25 1.43 9.02
N VAL A 763 -8.02 1.79 9.30
CA VAL A 763 -7.18 2.61 8.40
C VAL A 763 -6.51 1.65 7.41
N THR A 764 -6.63 1.94 6.12
CA THR A 764 -6.13 1.13 5.00
C THR A 764 -4.90 1.75 4.34
N GLY A 765 -4.72 3.08 4.45
CA GLY A 765 -3.59 3.80 3.86
C GLY A 765 -3.29 5.12 4.56
N ASN A 766 -2.04 5.55 4.53
CA ASN A 766 -1.60 6.88 4.97
C ASN A 766 -0.95 7.63 3.80
N GLY A 767 -1.34 8.87 3.56
CA GLY A 767 -0.65 9.75 2.63
C GLY A 767 -0.40 11.12 3.20
N THR A 768 0.07 12.04 2.36
CA THR A 768 0.51 13.36 2.79
C THR A 768 -0.02 14.46 1.89
N PHE A 769 -0.14 15.67 2.42
CA PHE A 769 -0.38 16.87 1.64
C PHE A 769 0.59 17.97 2.06
N GLU A 770 0.97 18.82 1.10
CA GLU A 770 1.87 19.94 1.35
C GLU A 770 1.08 21.23 1.53
N MET A 771 1.50 22.03 2.51
CA MET A 771 0.96 23.34 2.81
C MET A 771 1.78 24.44 2.12
N ALA A 772 1.17 25.59 1.85
CA ALA A 772 1.82 26.73 1.21
C ALA A 772 3.01 27.32 2.00
N ASP A 773 3.11 27.01 3.30
CA ASP A 773 4.23 27.40 4.16
C ASP A 773 5.39 26.38 4.17
N GLY A 774 5.28 25.29 3.39
CA GLY A 774 6.25 24.21 3.26
C GLY A 774 6.14 23.15 4.36
N THR A 775 5.11 23.19 5.21
CA THR A 775 4.82 22.10 6.15
C THR A 775 4.03 20.98 5.48
N THR A 776 4.07 19.80 6.08
CA THR A 776 3.39 18.60 5.58
C THR A 776 2.30 18.19 6.57
N GLY A 777 1.09 17.99 6.07
CA GLY A 777 -0.01 17.33 6.79
C GLY A 777 -0.19 15.88 6.34
N ASN A 778 -0.96 15.11 7.10
CA ASN A 778 -1.23 13.70 6.81
C ASN A 778 -2.70 13.49 6.47
N TYR A 779 -2.98 12.54 5.58
CA TYR A 779 -4.33 12.02 5.39
C TYR A 779 -4.35 10.51 5.61
N VAL A 780 -5.53 9.98 5.96
CA VAL A 780 -5.81 8.54 6.02
C VAL A 780 -6.86 8.16 5.00
N GLU A 781 -6.71 6.97 4.43
CA GLU A 781 -7.83 6.19 3.90
C GLU A 781 -8.37 5.34 5.06
N VAL A 782 -9.66 5.47 5.36
CA VAL A 782 -10.28 4.77 6.49
C VAL A 782 -11.56 4.08 6.06
N GLU A 783 -11.63 2.76 6.21
CA GLU A 783 -12.87 2.00 6.07
C GLU A 783 -13.78 2.30 7.27
N LEU A 784 -14.79 3.14 7.02
CA LEU A 784 -15.81 3.43 8.01
C LEU A 784 -16.81 2.27 8.06
N ASP A 785 -17.08 1.77 9.25
CA ASP A 785 -18.13 0.77 9.51
C ASP A 785 -19.47 1.30 8.98
N THR A 786 -20.17 0.47 8.21
CA THR A 786 -21.47 0.81 7.61
C THR A 786 -22.51 -0.27 7.87
N SER A 787 -23.79 0.14 7.95
CA SER A 787 -24.95 -0.74 7.87
C SER A 787 -25.86 -0.25 6.76
N LEU A 788 -25.90 -1.00 5.66
CA LEU A 788 -26.66 -0.68 4.46
C LEU A 788 -28.18 -0.96 4.57
N VAL A 789 -28.77 -0.67 5.75
CA VAL A 789 -30.19 -0.87 6.00
C VAL A 789 -30.75 0.39 6.67
N ALA A 790 -31.87 0.91 6.15
CA ALA A 790 -32.60 2.00 6.79
C ALA A 790 -32.83 1.68 8.29
N PRO A 791 -32.51 2.60 9.21
CA PRO A 791 -32.45 2.31 10.64
C PRO A 791 -33.81 1.88 11.20
N ALA A 792 -33.79 0.95 12.16
CA ALA A 792 -34.94 0.71 13.01
C ALA A 792 -35.26 2.01 13.77
N PRO A 793 -36.52 2.50 13.79
CA PRO A 793 -36.88 3.67 14.56
C PRO A 793 -36.48 3.44 16.02
N SER A 794 -35.79 4.41 16.61
CA SER A 794 -35.25 4.30 17.97
C SER A 794 -36.32 3.76 18.92
N PRO A 795 -36.02 2.75 19.76
CA PRO A 795 -36.97 2.29 20.75
C PRO A 795 -37.32 3.46 21.66
N VAL A 796 -38.60 3.86 21.64
CA VAL A 796 -39.15 4.84 22.56
C VAL A 796 -39.08 4.26 23.97
N ALA A 797 -37.97 4.51 24.68
CA ALA A 797 -37.83 4.18 26.07
C ALA A 797 -38.64 5.18 26.89
N SER A 798 -39.79 4.73 27.39
CA SER A 798 -40.64 5.48 28.30
C SER A 798 -40.15 5.36 29.75
N ASP A 799 -38.97 5.87 30.05
CA ASP A 799 -38.63 6.21 31.44
C ASP A 799 -38.16 7.66 31.53
N GLY A 800 -38.68 8.38 32.52
CA GLY A 800 -38.61 9.83 32.65
C GLY A 800 -37.24 10.35 33.08
N SER A 801 -36.17 9.91 32.44
CA SER A 801 -34.79 10.31 32.71
C SER A 801 -34.12 10.82 31.43
N GLN A 802 -34.60 11.96 30.90
CA GLN A 802 -33.86 12.70 29.88
C GLN A 802 -32.98 13.75 30.55
N THR A 803 -31.68 13.52 30.58
CA THR A 803 -30.67 14.59 30.61
C THR A 803 -30.40 14.99 29.17
N PHE A 804 -30.85 16.18 28.76
CA PHE A 804 -30.43 16.80 27.52
C PHE A 804 -28.99 17.30 27.73
N ALA A 805 -28.02 16.77 26.98
CA ALA A 805 -26.68 17.35 26.92
C ALA A 805 -26.70 18.49 25.89
N ILE A 806 -26.48 19.73 26.32
CA ILE A 806 -26.22 20.85 25.42
C ILE A 806 -24.71 20.88 25.21
N GLY A 807 -24.25 20.32 24.09
CA GLY A 807 -22.88 20.51 23.61
C GLY A 807 -22.70 21.97 23.19
N SER A 808 -21.69 22.63 23.75
CA SER A 808 -21.10 23.90 23.30
C SER A 808 -22.08 25.03 23.01
N LEU A 809 -22.48 25.76 24.06
CA LEU A 809 -22.97 27.13 23.91
C LEU A 809 -21.77 28.05 23.65
N ASP A 810 -21.61 28.51 22.40
CA ASP A 810 -20.76 29.66 22.13
C ASP A 810 -21.41 30.90 22.76
N THR A 811 -20.65 31.60 23.59
CA THR A 811 -21.13 32.79 24.33
C THR A 811 -21.02 34.07 23.50
N ALA A 812 -20.62 33.97 22.23
CA ALA A 812 -20.48 35.09 21.33
C ALA A 812 -21.80 35.54 20.64
N ASP A 813 -22.82 34.67 20.56
CA ASP A 813 -24.09 34.98 19.87
C ASP A 813 -25.21 35.48 20.80
N LEU A 814 -24.85 36.27 21.82
CA LEU A 814 -25.85 37.04 22.57
C LEU A 814 -26.26 38.28 21.76
N ILE A 815 -27.16 38.07 20.79
CA ILE A 815 -28.13 39.05 20.25
C ILE A 815 -27.52 40.44 20.01
N ALA A 816 -26.64 40.56 19.01
CA ALA A 816 -26.18 41.88 18.55
C ALA A 816 -27.02 42.43 17.38
N ASP A 817 -27.75 41.57 16.67
CA ASP A 817 -28.39 41.94 15.41
C ASP A 817 -29.39 40.86 15.01
N PHE A 818 -30.68 41.06 15.30
CA PHE A 818 -31.69 40.84 14.26
C PHE A 818 -32.93 41.69 14.53
N HIS A 819 -33.25 42.59 13.59
CA HIS A 819 -34.49 43.34 13.55
C HIS A 819 -35.27 42.89 12.30
N ASP A 820 -36.43 42.29 12.47
CA ASP A 820 -37.52 42.44 11.50
C ASP A 820 -38.78 43.04 12.18
N GLY A 821 -39.12 44.26 11.77
CA GLY A 821 -40.08 45.10 12.48
C GLY A 821 -41.51 44.58 12.38
N ALA A 822 -41.97 43.84 13.40
CA ALA A 822 -43.35 43.86 13.92
C ALA A 822 -43.55 42.95 15.14
N ASN A 823 -42.67 41.96 15.37
CA ASN A 823 -42.76 41.03 16.49
C ASN A 823 -41.37 40.96 17.12
N GLY A 824 -41.19 41.45 18.36
CA GLY A 824 -39.89 41.36 19.04
C GLY A 824 -39.41 39.91 19.21
N ASP A 825 -38.13 39.76 19.58
CA ASP A 825 -37.44 38.48 19.73
C ASP A 825 -38.21 37.49 20.61
N LYS A 826 -38.62 36.36 20.03
CA LYS A 826 -39.31 35.27 20.74
C LYS A 826 -38.53 33.98 20.57
N ILE A 827 -37.93 33.51 21.66
CA ILE A 827 -37.45 32.14 21.79
C ILE A 827 -38.68 31.27 22.17
N ASP A 828 -39.18 30.46 21.24
CA ASP A 828 -40.31 29.56 21.48
C ASP A 828 -39.83 28.20 22.02
N LEU A 829 -39.81 28.07 23.35
CA LEU A 829 -39.48 26.82 24.06
C LEU A 829 -40.73 26.01 24.41
N SER A 830 -41.90 26.34 23.84
CA SER A 830 -43.17 25.67 24.16
C SER A 830 -43.15 24.19 23.82
N ALA A 831 -42.34 23.78 22.83
CA ALA A 831 -42.12 22.40 22.45
C ALA A 831 -41.27 21.63 23.49
N LEU A 832 -40.27 22.29 24.09
CA LEU A 832 -39.40 21.72 25.12
C LEU A 832 -40.14 21.51 26.46
N LEU A 833 -41.15 22.34 26.75
CA LEU A 833 -41.87 22.34 28.03
C LEU A 833 -43.22 21.61 27.99
N LYS A 834 -43.74 21.27 26.80
CA LYS A 834 -44.95 20.41 26.63
C LYS A 834 -44.62 18.95 26.93
N GLY A 835 -44.49 18.63 28.21
CA GLY A 835 -44.25 17.26 28.66
C GLY A 835 -43.92 17.13 30.15
N LEU A 836 -43.50 18.22 30.79
CA LEU A 836 -43.23 18.24 32.24
C LEU A 836 -44.54 18.27 33.03
N ALA A 837 -44.73 17.29 33.91
CA ALA A 837 -45.89 17.21 34.78
C ALA A 837 -45.93 18.41 35.76
N GLY A 838 -46.96 19.26 35.63
CA GLY A 838 -47.21 20.39 36.54
C GLY A 838 -47.17 21.78 35.88
N VAL A 839 -46.73 21.90 34.63
CA VAL A 839 -46.71 23.17 33.89
C VAL A 839 -48.07 23.37 33.22
N VAL A 840 -48.89 24.29 33.72
CA VAL A 840 -50.27 24.47 33.22
C VAL A 840 -50.48 25.77 32.46
N ASP A 841 -49.75 26.85 32.78
CA ASP A 841 -49.80 28.13 32.05
C ASP A 841 -48.51 28.92 32.34
N LEU A 842 -47.72 29.23 31.32
CA LEU A 842 -46.51 30.05 31.44
C LEU A 842 -46.90 31.53 31.26
N GLU A 843 -47.05 32.29 32.35
CA GLU A 843 -47.17 33.75 32.30
C GLU A 843 -45.78 34.42 32.33
N ALA A 844 -45.66 35.60 31.71
CA ALA A 844 -44.39 36.26 31.42
C ALA A 844 -43.70 36.82 32.69
N GLY A 845 -42.58 36.22 33.13
CA GLY A 845 -41.68 36.74 34.16
C GLY A 845 -40.56 35.76 34.54
N GLY A 846 -39.30 36.21 34.51
CA GLY A 846 -38.02 35.54 34.87
C GLY A 846 -38.01 34.02 35.16
N PHE A 847 -37.39 33.22 34.28
CA PHE A 847 -37.68 31.79 34.21
C PHE A 847 -36.56 30.83 34.64
N VAL A 848 -35.27 31.23 34.64
CA VAL A 848 -34.16 30.28 34.83
C VAL A 848 -33.09 30.82 35.77
N GLU A 849 -32.70 30.03 36.77
CA GLU A 849 -31.56 30.25 37.66
C GLU A 849 -30.60 29.07 37.58
N ILE A 850 -29.30 29.33 37.49
CA ILE A 850 -28.28 28.28 37.72
C ILE A 850 -27.64 28.55 39.08
N ALA A 851 -27.66 27.56 39.98
CA ALA A 851 -27.13 27.69 41.33
C ALA A 851 -26.31 26.47 41.73
N GLN A 852 -25.32 26.65 42.62
CA GLN A 852 -24.59 25.50 43.16
C GLN A 852 -25.55 24.54 43.87
N SER A 853 -25.46 23.24 43.60
CA SER A 853 -26.29 22.23 44.24
C SER A 853 -26.08 22.26 45.74
N SER A 854 -27.18 22.32 46.49
CA SER A 854 -27.16 22.17 47.94
C SER A 854 -26.96 20.70 48.38
N ALA A 855 -27.16 19.74 47.48
CA ALA A 855 -26.99 18.31 47.74
C ALA A 855 -25.56 17.83 47.49
N ASN A 856 -24.88 18.40 46.48
CA ASN A 856 -23.48 18.11 46.19
C ASN A 856 -22.75 19.40 45.75
N ALA A 857 -21.86 19.90 46.60
CA ALA A 857 -21.13 21.14 46.33
C ALA A 857 -20.18 21.06 45.12
N ALA A 858 -19.97 19.89 44.52
CA ALA A 858 -19.23 19.73 43.26
C ALA A 858 -20.08 19.96 42.00
N ASN A 859 -21.42 20.02 42.12
CA ASN A 859 -22.35 20.10 40.98
C ASN A 859 -23.14 21.41 41.00
N ALA A 860 -23.47 21.95 39.82
CA ALA A 860 -24.43 23.05 39.68
C ALA A 860 -25.80 22.53 39.22
N GLU A 861 -26.87 23.23 39.56
CA GLU A 861 -28.23 22.89 39.19
C GLU A 861 -28.82 24.02 38.34
N VAL A 862 -29.37 23.67 37.18
CA VAL A 862 -30.24 24.57 36.40
C VAL A 862 -31.66 24.40 36.92
N LYS A 863 -32.26 25.51 37.32
CA LYS A 863 -33.59 25.56 37.92
C LYS A 863 -34.50 26.46 37.14
N VAL A 864 -35.75 26.03 36.99
CA VAL A 864 -36.79 26.80 36.33
C VAL A 864 -37.83 27.20 37.35
N ASP A 865 -38.19 28.49 37.34
CA ASP A 865 -39.31 28.97 38.13
C ASP A 865 -40.62 28.53 37.46
N THR A 866 -41.40 27.74 38.19
CA THR A 866 -42.59 27.09 37.63
C THR A 866 -43.86 27.92 37.75
N ASP A 867 -43.84 29.05 38.46
CA ASP A 867 -44.99 29.96 38.58
C ASP A 867 -44.67 31.45 38.34
N GLY A 868 -43.40 31.78 38.06
CA GLY A 868 -42.96 33.15 37.72
C GLY A 868 -42.89 34.10 38.92
N GLY A 869 -43.03 33.59 40.15
CA GLY A 869 -43.00 34.36 41.41
C GLY A 869 -41.58 34.66 41.94
N GLY A 870 -40.55 34.04 41.37
CA GLY A 870 -39.15 34.12 41.79
C GLY A 870 -38.82 33.30 43.04
N ASP A 871 -39.73 32.43 43.51
CA ASP A 871 -39.58 31.63 44.73
C ASP A 871 -39.87 30.13 44.58
N ASN A 872 -40.30 29.65 43.39
CA ASN A 872 -40.68 28.26 43.14
C ASN A 872 -39.84 27.58 42.03
N TYR A 873 -38.54 27.51 42.29
CA TYR A 873 -37.54 26.92 41.40
C TYR A 873 -37.46 25.40 41.52
N GLN A 874 -37.64 24.70 40.40
CA GLN A 874 -37.44 23.26 40.27
C GLN A 874 -36.19 22.94 39.47
N THR A 875 -35.37 22.01 39.95
CA THR A 875 -34.18 21.55 39.23
C THR A 875 -34.62 20.77 37.99
N VAL A 876 -34.19 21.23 36.82
CA VAL A 876 -34.46 20.59 35.52
C VAL A 876 -33.22 19.95 34.92
N ALA A 877 -32.02 20.38 35.34
CA ALA A 877 -30.76 19.76 34.97
C ALA A 877 -29.72 19.89 36.08
N VAL A 878 -28.78 18.94 36.14
CA VAL A 878 -27.62 18.96 37.04
C VAL A 878 -26.37 18.94 36.19
N LEU A 879 -25.51 19.95 36.33
CA LEU A 879 -24.17 19.97 35.77
C LEU A 879 -23.22 19.29 36.76
N GLU A 880 -22.75 18.11 36.42
CA GLU A 880 -21.82 17.36 37.25
C GLU A 880 -20.41 17.97 37.20
N ASN A 881 -19.73 18.00 38.36
CA ASN A 881 -18.37 18.53 38.50
C ASN A 881 -18.19 20.01 38.12
N TYR A 882 -19.28 20.79 38.06
CA TYR A 882 -19.23 22.23 37.84
C TYR A 882 -19.38 23.00 39.16
N THR A 883 -18.35 23.77 39.53
CA THR A 883 -18.33 24.57 40.77
C THR A 883 -18.14 26.05 40.45
N PHE A 884 -19.05 26.91 40.90
CA PHE A 884 -18.87 28.35 40.79
C PHE A 884 -17.74 28.82 41.72
N HIS A 885 -16.85 29.69 41.27
CA HIS A 885 -15.78 30.26 42.09
C HIS A 885 -16.32 31.38 43.00
N SER A 886 -17.48 31.97 42.69
CA SER A 886 -18.25 32.83 43.60
C SER A 886 -19.75 32.88 43.30
N ALA A 887 -20.57 33.28 44.28
CA ALA A 887 -22.03 33.47 44.08
C ALA A 887 -22.39 34.56 43.06
N ALA A 888 -21.43 35.38 42.61
CA ALA A 888 -21.62 36.39 41.58
C ALA A 888 -21.48 35.82 40.15
N GLU A 889 -20.92 34.62 40.00
CA GLU A 889 -20.79 33.91 38.71
C GLU A 889 -22.01 33.04 38.39
N ALA A 890 -22.94 32.91 39.35
CA ALA A 890 -24.24 32.29 39.09
C ALA A 890 -25.04 33.20 38.15
N VAL A 891 -25.36 32.69 36.95
CA VAL A 891 -26.15 33.42 35.97
C VAL A 891 -27.60 33.46 36.44
N LYS A 892 -28.11 34.68 36.66
CA LYS A 892 -29.54 34.94 36.85
C LYS A 892 -30.06 35.69 35.64
N ILE A 893 -30.90 35.04 34.85
CA ILE A 893 -31.58 35.69 33.73
C ILE A 893 -32.83 36.36 34.29
N LEU A 894 -32.70 37.66 34.61
CA LEU A 894 -33.82 38.51 35.00
C LEU A 894 -34.34 39.23 33.76
N TYR A 895 -35.57 38.93 33.34
CA TYR A 895 -36.24 39.71 32.30
C TYR A 895 -36.99 40.87 32.97
N ASP A 896 -36.57 42.11 32.70
CA ASP A 896 -37.27 43.34 33.12
C ASP A 896 -38.14 43.81 31.95
N ASP A 897 -39.47 43.75 32.10
CA ASP A 897 -40.42 44.22 31.07
C ASP A 897 -40.69 45.73 31.13
N SER A 898 -40.04 46.46 32.04
CA SER A 898 -40.38 47.86 32.31
C SER A 898 -39.64 48.82 31.36
N HIS A 899 -40.36 49.17 30.29
CA HIS A 899 -39.99 50.20 29.34
C HIS A 899 -39.76 51.56 30.02
N GLY A 900 -38.52 52.02 30.09
CA GLY A 900 -38.18 53.34 30.65
C GLY A 900 -36.83 53.88 30.19
N THR A 901 -36.86 54.69 29.13
CA THR A 901 -35.74 55.50 28.58
C THR A 901 -34.71 55.98 29.60
N LYS A 902 -33.40 55.84 29.31
CA LYS A 902 -32.35 56.86 29.59
C LYS A 902 -30.97 56.54 28.97
N THR A 903 -30.64 57.33 27.95
CA THR A 903 -29.36 58.04 27.68
C THR A 903 -28.00 57.39 27.97
N ASP A 904 -27.21 57.33 26.89
CA ASP A 904 -25.76 57.16 26.73
C ASP A 904 -24.82 57.76 27.80
N VAL A 905 -23.57 57.25 27.73
CA VAL A 905 -22.25 57.74 28.19
C VAL A 905 -21.93 57.44 29.68
N ALA A 906 -20.86 56.74 30.07
CA ALA A 906 -19.54 56.50 29.47
C ALA A 906 -19.02 55.08 29.75
#